data_AF-A0A7J0C7K1-F1
#
_entry.id   AF-A0A7J0C7K1-F1
#
_cell.length_a   1.000
_cell.length_b   1.000
_cell.length_c   1.000
_cell.angle_alpha   90.00
_cell.angle_beta   90.00
_cell.angle_gamma   90.00
#
_symmetry.space_group_name_H-M   'P 1'
#
loop_
_entity.id
_entity.type
_entity.pdbx_description
1 polymer ?
#
loop_
_entity_poly.entity_id
_entity_poly.type
_entity_poly.pdbx_seq_one_letter_code
_entity_poly.pdbx_strand_id
1 'polypeptide(L)'
;MSTPAAGHGTARDPGPRPVGKLAHAIQRVTSAALGPYQSAVIRIGFSATYMLFLLREFPHRHEMYGPDGPWQWGMAEELLGNNGAFTVLMWSDGTVWFESVYAFSVVSAALLMVGWRSRTMSVLFMVGVLSLQNRSIFMGDGGDNVIHLMAIYLVLTRCAQVWSLDARRAARDAARVADGAPPVRDVTGPVLWAVLGPVLLWATLTDGLGGTVWLPALLWLLWTGNGVWWAVNRFAPGGEPRTLLDVLANLAHNATLVVIMAEVCLIYATAGWYKIQGSRWQDGTALYYPLKLDYFTPWPGLSDLLASSALLVMVLTYGTVLVQVAFPFTLFNRRVKNVLLVAMIGEHAGIALLLGLPFFSMAMIAADAVFLPTVFLVWLGGRVTLTRERLFSRRVPQGPAPGRGGADEAEGSSRGTGRRGPYARRVSSENGSTEPLPDVASDPAGEPVQYDDGYGSLIGVGPHPQPWPVGERYDPELLAHGDRRNVGDAYRYWTREAIVADLDLRRHDFHVAVENWGHDFNIGSVVRTANAFLAKEIHIVGRRRWNRRGAMVTDRYQHVRHHPDTSDLTAWAAAEGLPIIGIDNLPGAVPLERTVLPRRCVLLFGQEGPGLTEEARDHASMVCSIAQFGSTRSINAGAAAAIAMHAWVQRYADVPEPGAGPGSGAGPRSRGTAG
;
A
#
# COMPACT_ATOMS: atom_id res chain seq x y z
N MET A 1 45.83 -32.64 -72.97
CA MET A 1 46.80 -31.52 -73.04
C MET A 1 46.63 -30.66 -71.81
N SER A 2 47.76 -30.20 -71.28
CA SER A 2 48.01 -29.66 -69.95
C SER A 2 47.27 -28.36 -69.58
N THR A 3 47.17 -28.12 -68.28
CA THR A 3 46.75 -26.91 -67.53
C THR A 3 47.37 -25.59 -68.01
N PRO A 4 46.78 -24.43 -67.65
CA PRO A 4 47.38 -23.69 -66.52
C PRO A 4 46.38 -23.10 -65.52
N ALA A 5 46.95 -22.71 -64.38
CA ALA A 5 46.35 -22.38 -63.09
C ALA A 5 45.63 -21.01 -63.02
N ALA A 6 44.59 -20.94 -62.19
CA ALA A 6 43.96 -19.69 -61.74
C ALA A 6 43.99 -19.61 -60.20
N GLY A 7 44.36 -18.43 -59.69
CA GLY A 7 44.85 -18.18 -58.35
C GLY A 7 43.90 -18.49 -57.19
N HIS A 8 44.49 -18.90 -56.07
CA HIS A 8 43.83 -18.96 -54.77
C HIS A 8 43.71 -17.55 -54.17
N GLY A 9 42.54 -16.94 -54.33
CA GLY A 9 42.10 -15.86 -53.45
C GLY A 9 41.60 -16.46 -52.15
N THR A 10 42.35 -16.26 -51.06
CA THR A 10 41.91 -16.60 -49.71
C THR A 10 40.75 -15.69 -49.32
N ALA A 11 39.52 -16.22 -49.44
CA ALA A 11 38.35 -15.61 -48.85
C ALA A 11 38.59 -15.51 -47.33
N ARG A 12 38.77 -14.28 -46.83
CA ARG A 12 38.74 -14.00 -45.40
C ARG A 12 37.40 -14.43 -44.86
N ASP A 13 37.42 -15.49 -44.05
CA ASP A 13 36.34 -15.92 -43.21
C ASP A 13 35.83 -14.70 -42.40
N PRO A 14 34.56 -14.29 -42.54
CA PRO A 14 34.04 -13.19 -41.76
C PRO A 14 33.93 -13.66 -40.31
N GLY A 15 34.93 -13.31 -39.50
CA GLY A 15 34.93 -13.56 -38.06
C GLY A 15 33.59 -13.18 -37.40
N PRO A 16 33.23 -13.83 -36.28
CA PRO A 16 31.91 -13.72 -35.68
C PRO A 16 31.57 -12.25 -35.43
N ARG A 17 30.51 -11.77 -36.10
CA ARG A 17 29.99 -10.41 -35.91
C ARG A 17 29.69 -10.21 -34.42
N PRO A 18 29.97 -9.04 -33.84
CA PRO A 18 29.65 -8.76 -32.45
C PRO A 18 28.12 -8.76 -32.30
N VAL A 19 27.57 -9.90 -31.90
CA VAL A 19 26.18 -10.04 -31.47
C VAL A 19 26.03 -9.12 -30.25
N GLY A 20 25.50 -7.94 -30.49
CA GLY A 20 25.55 -6.79 -29.60
C GLY A 20 25.07 -7.11 -28.19
N LYS A 21 25.53 -6.33 -27.21
CA LYS A 21 25.19 -6.47 -25.78
C LYS A 21 23.70 -6.73 -25.52
N LEU A 22 22.82 -6.19 -26.36
CA LEU A 22 21.37 -6.42 -26.34
C LEU A 22 20.98 -7.89 -26.59
N ALA A 23 21.55 -8.55 -27.60
CA ALA A 23 21.25 -9.94 -27.90
C ALA A 23 21.76 -10.90 -26.80
N HIS A 24 22.92 -10.60 -26.21
CA HIS A 24 23.39 -11.30 -25.00
C HIS A 24 22.46 -11.09 -23.79
N ALA A 25 21.94 -9.87 -23.60
CA ALA A 25 21.00 -9.58 -22.53
C ALA A 25 19.67 -10.32 -22.74
N ILE A 26 19.12 -10.29 -23.95
CA ILE A 26 17.89 -11.02 -24.32
C ILE A 26 18.08 -12.52 -24.10
N GLN A 27 19.17 -13.10 -24.62
CA GLN A 27 19.49 -14.51 -24.42
C GLN A 27 19.57 -14.87 -22.94
N ARG A 28 20.19 -14.03 -22.11
CA ARG A 28 20.31 -14.29 -20.68
C ARG A 28 18.95 -14.29 -19.96
N VAL A 29 18.04 -13.38 -20.31
CA VAL A 29 16.73 -13.26 -19.65
C VAL A 29 15.75 -14.34 -20.15
N THR A 30 15.92 -14.85 -21.37
CA THR A 30 15.07 -15.93 -21.92
C THR A 30 15.56 -17.32 -21.56
N SER A 31 16.88 -17.53 -21.44
CA SER A 31 17.46 -18.87 -21.21
C SER A 31 17.47 -19.31 -19.75
N ALA A 32 17.47 -18.37 -18.81
CA ALA A 32 17.60 -18.70 -17.39
C ALA A 32 16.69 -17.86 -16.47
N ALA A 33 16.28 -18.49 -15.39
CA ALA A 33 15.68 -17.81 -14.24
C ALA A 33 16.78 -17.14 -13.41
N LEU A 34 16.67 -15.84 -13.21
CA LEU A 34 17.63 -15.05 -12.43
C LEU A 34 17.32 -15.16 -10.93
N GLY A 35 18.35 -15.10 -10.09
CA GLY A 35 18.16 -15.12 -8.64
C GLY A 35 17.42 -16.35 -8.07
N PRO A 36 17.79 -17.60 -8.42
CA PRO A 36 17.08 -18.79 -7.94
C PRO A 36 17.13 -18.94 -6.41
N TYR A 37 18.26 -18.55 -5.79
CA TYR A 37 18.43 -18.59 -4.34
C TYR A 37 17.59 -17.54 -3.63
N GLN A 38 17.57 -16.30 -4.15
CA GLN A 38 16.74 -15.21 -3.64
C GLN A 38 15.26 -15.60 -3.68
N SER A 39 14.80 -16.12 -4.81
CA SER A 39 13.43 -16.59 -4.99
C SER A 39 13.06 -17.73 -4.04
N ALA A 40 14.01 -18.63 -3.75
CA ALA A 40 13.80 -19.69 -2.76
C ALA A 40 13.69 -19.15 -1.33
N VAL A 41 14.50 -18.15 -0.95
CA VAL A 41 14.39 -17.50 0.37
C VAL A 41 13.07 -16.75 0.50
N ILE A 42 12.66 -15.99 -0.53
CA ILE A 42 11.37 -15.29 -0.56
C ILE A 42 10.23 -16.29 -0.35
N ARG A 43 10.22 -17.40 -1.09
CA ARG A 43 9.23 -18.48 -0.92
C ARG A 43 9.20 -19.00 0.51
N ILE A 44 10.35 -19.38 1.06
CA ILE A 44 10.46 -19.93 2.42
C ILE A 44 10.02 -18.88 3.45
N GLY A 45 10.49 -17.63 3.32
CA GLY A 45 10.22 -16.54 4.23
C GLY A 45 8.74 -16.21 4.30
N PHE A 46 8.10 -15.87 3.19
CA PHE A 46 6.68 -15.49 3.18
C PHE A 46 5.75 -16.62 3.63
N SER A 47 5.99 -17.85 3.17
CA SER A 47 5.19 -19.00 3.60
C SER A 47 5.41 -19.35 5.09
N ALA A 48 6.63 -19.23 5.60
CA ALA A 48 6.92 -19.42 7.02
C ALA A 48 6.28 -18.33 7.89
N THR A 49 6.41 -17.05 7.50
CA THR A 49 5.81 -15.91 8.21
C THR A 49 4.30 -16.11 8.34
N TYR A 50 3.64 -16.40 7.22
CA TYR A 50 2.19 -16.58 7.21
C TYR A 50 1.76 -17.82 8.01
N MET A 51 2.46 -18.95 7.85
CA MET A 51 2.18 -20.16 8.63
C MET A 51 2.33 -19.93 10.14
N LEU A 52 3.42 -19.28 10.57
CA LEU A 52 3.67 -19.00 11.98
C LEU A 52 2.65 -18.01 12.56
N PHE A 53 2.22 -17.03 11.75
CA PHE A 53 1.14 -16.13 12.12
C PHE A 53 -0.15 -16.90 12.39
N LEU A 54 -0.59 -17.75 11.45
CA LEU A 54 -1.78 -18.59 11.65
C LEU A 54 -1.62 -19.53 12.86
N LEU A 55 -0.46 -20.17 13.03
CA LEU A 55 -0.26 -21.05 14.19
C LEU A 55 -0.34 -20.31 15.53
N ARG A 56 0.16 -19.07 15.60
CA ARG A 56 0.04 -18.23 16.78
C ARG A 56 -1.41 -17.80 17.03
N GLU A 57 -2.11 -17.39 15.98
CA GLU A 57 -3.48 -16.89 16.07
C GLU A 57 -4.54 -18.01 16.11
N PHE A 58 -4.11 -19.28 16.09
CA PHE A 58 -5.00 -20.42 16.16
C PHE A 58 -6.03 -20.35 17.30
N PRO A 59 -5.70 -19.93 18.55
CA PRO A 59 -6.69 -19.83 19.62
C PRO A 59 -7.79 -18.79 19.36
N HIS A 60 -7.49 -17.72 18.61
CA HIS A 60 -8.37 -16.57 18.37
C HIS A 60 -8.99 -16.58 16.97
N ARG A 61 -8.73 -17.62 16.17
CA ARG A 61 -9.09 -17.68 14.74
C ARG A 61 -10.58 -17.43 14.45
N HIS A 62 -11.49 -17.87 15.33
CA HIS A 62 -12.94 -17.64 15.15
C HIS A 62 -13.31 -16.17 15.36
N GLU A 63 -12.69 -15.49 16.32
CA GLU A 63 -12.92 -14.07 16.56
C GLU A 63 -12.36 -13.23 15.40
N MET A 64 -11.22 -13.64 14.85
CA MET A 64 -10.55 -12.92 13.77
C MET A 64 -11.18 -13.13 12.39
N TYR A 65 -11.55 -14.36 12.06
CA TYR A 65 -11.92 -14.75 10.69
C TYR A 65 -13.22 -15.56 10.60
N GLY A 66 -13.80 -15.94 11.75
CA GLY A 66 -14.96 -16.80 11.81
C GLY A 66 -16.25 -16.10 11.40
N PRO A 67 -17.32 -16.89 11.14
CA PRO A 67 -18.63 -16.36 10.78
C PRO A 67 -19.25 -15.48 11.89
N ASP A 68 -19.01 -15.85 13.15
CA ASP A 68 -19.52 -15.17 14.36
C ASP A 68 -18.56 -14.11 14.92
N GLY A 69 -17.51 -13.75 14.18
CA GLY A 69 -16.57 -12.70 14.59
C GLY A 69 -17.22 -11.31 14.60
N PRO A 70 -16.56 -10.28 15.16
CA PRO A 70 -17.08 -8.91 15.20
C PRO A 70 -17.45 -8.36 13.82
N TRP A 71 -16.73 -8.81 12.78
CA TRP A 71 -17.08 -8.58 11.39
C TRP A 71 -18.05 -9.68 10.90
N GLN A 72 -19.34 -9.50 11.18
CA GLN A 72 -20.37 -10.50 10.88
C GLN A 72 -20.53 -10.74 9.36
N TRP A 73 -21.13 -11.89 9.01
CA TRP A 73 -21.31 -12.32 7.62
C TRP A 73 -21.89 -11.26 6.68
N GLY A 74 -23.01 -10.61 7.05
CA GLY A 74 -23.66 -9.61 6.20
C GLY A 74 -22.79 -8.38 5.93
N MET A 75 -21.96 -7.98 6.91
CA MET A 75 -21.02 -6.86 6.77
C MET A 75 -19.83 -7.25 5.88
N ALA A 76 -19.38 -8.51 5.95
CA ALA A 76 -18.39 -9.05 5.02
C ALA A 76 -18.91 -9.06 3.58
N GLU A 77 -20.17 -9.47 3.38
CA GLU A 77 -20.82 -9.49 2.07
C GLU A 77 -20.93 -8.09 1.45
N GLU A 78 -21.37 -7.10 2.23
CA GLU A 78 -21.47 -5.70 1.76
C GLU A 78 -20.10 -5.12 1.39
N LEU A 79 -19.08 -5.36 2.22
CA LEU A 79 -17.73 -4.86 1.96
C LEU A 79 -17.10 -5.50 0.71
N LEU A 80 -17.28 -6.80 0.53
CA LEU A 80 -16.82 -7.54 -0.64
C LEU A 80 -17.56 -7.11 -1.91
N GLY A 81 -18.86 -6.83 -1.81
CA GLY A 81 -19.67 -6.29 -2.90
C GLY A 81 -19.17 -4.93 -3.39
N ASN A 82 -18.69 -4.08 -2.47
CA ASN A 82 -18.20 -2.74 -2.80
C ASN A 82 -16.79 -2.73 -3.41
N ASN A 83 -15.87 -3.57 -2.90
CA ASN A 83 -14.47 -3.56 -3.35
C ASN A 83 -14.11 -4.65 -4.38
N GLY A 84 -15.00 -5.62 -4.60
CA GLY A 84 -14.79 -6.74 -5.51
C GLY A 84 -13.66 -7.68 -5.08
N ALA A 85 -13.32 -7.71 -3.78
CA ALA A 85 -12.26 -8.57 -3.27
C ALA A 85 -12.71 -10.04 -3.20
N PHE A 86 -11.73 -10.95 -3.22
CA PHE A 86 -11.96 -12.39 -3.28
C PHE A 86 -11.74 -13.05 -1.93
N THR A 87 -12.68 -13.90 -1.53
CA THR A 87 -12.48 -14.83 -0.43
C THR A 87 -13.33 -16.09 -0.57
N VAL A 88 -12.71 -17.24 -0.32
CA VAL A 88 -13.39 -18.55 -0.30
C VAL A 88 -14.22 -18.72 0.97
N LEU A 89 -13.98 -17.91 2.01
CA LEU A 89 -14.74 -17.98 3.26
C LEU A 89 -16.21 -17.60 3.08
N MET A 90 -16.56 -16.85 2.03
CA MET A 90 -17.94 -16.47 1.74
C MET A 90 -18.75 -17.54 1.00
N TRP A 91 -18.19 -18.73 0.76
CA TRP A 91 -18.94 -19.83 0.12
C TRP A 91 -19.91 -20.53 1.08
N SER A 92 -19.66 -20.47 2.39
CA SER A 92 -20.53 -20.99 3.43
C SER A 92 -20.23 -20.33 4.78
N ASP A 93 -21.28 -20.01 5.53
CA ASP A 93 -21.23 -19.50 6.90
C ASP A 93 -20.98 -20.59 7.96
N GLY A 94 -20.85 -21.85 7.53
CA GLY A 94 -20.66 -22.98 8.43
C GLY A 94 -19.28 -23.02 9.09
N THR A 95 -19.24 -23.31 10.39
CA THR A 95 -17.99 -23.47 11.16
C THR A 95 -17.05 -24.51 10.55
N VAL A 96 -17.59 -25.61 10.02
CA VAL A 96 -16.80 -26.67 9.38
C VAL A 96 -16.09 -26.15 8.13
N TRP A 97 -16.74 -25.30 7.35
CA TRP A 97 -16.14 -24.67 6.18
C TRP A 97 -15.01 -23.73 6.57
N PHE A 98 -15.28 -22.86 7.54
CA PHE A 98 -14.29 -21.96 8.11
C PHE A 98 -13.02 -22.70 8.56
N GLU A 99 -13.17 -23.76 9.38
CA GLU A 99 -12.05 -24.57 9.86
C GLU A 99 -11.29 -25.26 8.73
N SER A 100 -12.00 -25.71 7.70
CA SER A 100 -11.41 -26.34 6.52
C SER A 100 -10.55 -25.35 5.73
N VAL A 101 -11.04 -24.13 5.52
CA VAL A 101 -10.29 -23.06 4.83
C VAL A 101 -9.08 -22.63 5.66
N TYR A 102 -9.24 -22.50 6.98
CA TYR A 102 -8.14 -22.16 7.87
C TYR A 102 -7.03 -23.24 7.86
N ALA A 103 -7.40 -24.51 8.02
CA ALA A 103 -6.47 -25.63 7.94
C ALA A 103 -5.80 -25.72 6.55
N PHE A 104 -6.57 -25.49 5.49
CA PHE A 104 -6.05 -25.39 4.13
C PHE A 104 -4.99 -24.30 3.98
N SER A 105 -5.20 -23.11 4.55
CA SER A 105 -4.22 -22.02 4.53
C SER A 105 -2.92 -22.39 5.26
N VAL A 106 -3.01 -23.07 6.41
CA VAL A 106 -1.83 -23.56 7.15
C VAL A 106 -1.07 -24.63 6.35
N VAL A 107 -1.79 -25.62 5.81
CA VAL A 107 -1.18 -26.73 5.06
C VAL A 107 -0.58 -26.23 3.75
N SER A 108 -1.26 -25.36 3.02
CA SER A 108 -0.76 -24.81 1.76
C SER A 108 0.52 -24.01 1.97
N ALA A 109 0.59 -23.20 3.05
CA ALA A 109 1.80 -22.51 3.46
C ALA A 109 2.95 -23.48 3.81
N ALA A 110 2.70 -24.52 4.60
CA ALA A 110 3.71 -25.51 4.96
C ALA A 110 4.27 -26.25 3.73
N LEU A 111 3.40 -26.65 2.80
CA LEU A 111 3.78 -27.33 1.57
C LEU A 111 4.55 -26.42 0.59
N LEU A 112 4.17 -25.15 0.50
CA LEU A 112 4.91 -24.15 -0.28
C LEU A 112 6.28 -23.86 0.34
N MET A 113 6.37 -23.76 1.67
CA MET A 113 7.62 -23.53 2.39
C MET A 113 8.66 -24.59 2.04
N VAL A 114 8.30 -25.87 2.14
CA VAL A 114 9.20 -26.98 1.76
C VAL A 114 9.38 -27.13 0.25
N GLY A 115 8.60 -26.39 -0.54
CA GLY A 115 8.65 -26.38 -1.99
C GLY A 115 8.19 -27.71 -2.60
N TRP A 116 7.06 -28.22 -2.14
CA TRP A 116 6.39 -29.39 -2.71
C TRP A 116 5.36 -28.93 -3.75
N ARG A 117 5.49 -29.36 -5.01
CA ARG A 117 4.54 -29.03 -6.09
C ARG A 117 4.30 -27.52 -6.15
N SER A 118 5.37 -26.75 -6.15
CA SER A 118 5.34 -25.31 -5.84
C SER A 118 4.47 -24.50 -6.80
N ARG A 119 4.30 -24.92 -8.05
CA ARG A 119 3.38 -24.25 -8.99
C ARG A 119 1.91 -24.33 -8.57
N THR A 120 1.51 -25.46 -7.99
CA THR A 120 0.15 -25.64 -7.48
C THR A 120 0.05 -25.03 -6.10
N MET A 121 1.01 -25.31 -5.22
CA MET A 121 0.97 -24.79 -3.85
C MET A 121 1.10 -23.28 -3.76
N SER A 122 1.76 -22.59 -4.71
CA SER A 122 1.78 -21.13 -4.74
C SER A 122 0.39 -20.54 -5.00
N VAL A 123 -0.40 -21.15 -5.89
CA VAL A 123 -1.79 -20.75 -6.15
C VAL A 123 -2.68 -21.04 -4.95
N LEU A 124 -2.55 -22.23 -4.35
CA LEU A 124 -3.32 -22.59 -3.15
C LEU A 124 -2.97 -21.71 -1.95
N PHE A 125 -1.69 -21.39 -1.77
CA PHE A 125 -1.21 -20.45 -0.76
C PHE A 125 -1.78 -19.05 -1.01
N MET A 126 -1.75 -18.56 -2.25
CA MET A 126 -2.38 -17.29 -2.63
C MET A 126 -3.87 -17.29 -2.28
N VAL A 127 -4.62 -18.33 -2.65
CA VAL A 127 -6.04 -18.44 -2.30
C VAL A 127 -6.26 -18.40 -0.80
N GLY A 128 -5.43 -19.10 -0.01
CA GLY A 128 -5.51 -19.08 1.46
C GLY A 128 -5.24 -17.70 2.06
N VAL A 129 -4.18 -17.03 1.60
CA VAL A 129 -3.80 -15.67 2.01
C VAL A 129 -4.92 -14.67 1.70
N LEU A 130 -5.35 -14.62 0.43
CA LEU A 130 -6.41 -13.72 -0.02
C LEU A 130 -7.71 -13.97 0.75
N SER A 131 -8.06 -15.24 1.00
CA SER A 131 -9.33 -15.57 1.68
C SER A 131 -9.37 -15.07 3.12
N LEU A 132 -8.32 -15.29 3.90
CA LEU A 132 -8.29 -14.89 5.30
C LEU A 132 -8.08 -13.37 5.45
N GLN A 133 -7.17 -12.77 4.67
CA GLN A 133 -6.90 -11.33 4.79
C GLN A 133 -8.09 -10.48 4.31
N ASN A 134 -8.75 -10.85 3.21
CA ASN A 134 -9.93 -10.11 2.74
C ASN A 134 -11.16 -10.32 3.64
N ARG A 135 -11.16 -11.33 4.52
CA ARG A 135 -12.23 -11.53 5.51
C ARG A 135 -12.13 -10.55 6.69
N SER A 136 -10.95 -10.02 6.97
CA SER A 136 -10.70 -9.12 8.11
C SER A 136 -9.67 -8.04 7.76
N ILE A 137 -10.07 -7.10 6.90
CA ILE A 137 -9.18 -6.06 6.34
C ILE A 137 -8.63 -5.05 7.36
N PHE A 138 -9.30 -4.88 8.50
CA PHE A 138 -8.92 -3.87 9.51
C PHE A 138 -7.96 -4.39 10.57
N MET A 139 -7.69 -5.70 10.58
CA MET A 139 -6.84 -6.35 11.59
C MET A 139 -5.37 -6.39 11.19
N GLY A 140 -5.08 -6.37 9.88
CA GLY A 140 -3.73 -6.49 9.36
C GLY A 140 -2.90 -5.21 9.51
N ASP A 141 -1.59 -5.37 9.43
CA ASP A 141 -0.62 -4.27 9.37
C ASP A 141 0.02 -4.14 7.97
N GLY A 142 1.03 -3.26 7.83
CA GLY A 142 1.71 -3.07 6.54
C GLY A 142 2.38 -4.35 6.00
N GLY A 143 2.78 -5.27 6.88
CA GLY A 143 3.40 -6.54 6.55
C GLY A 143 2.39 -7.53 5.95
N ASP A 144 1.14 -7.48 6.39
CA ASP A 144 0.05 -8.26 5.78
C ASP A 144 -0.17 -7.89 4.33
N ASN A 145 -0.14 -6.59 4.00
CA ASN A 145 -0.22 -6.10 2.62
C ASN A 145 0.96 -6.60 1.78
N VAL A 146 2.18 -6.64 2.35
CA VAL A 146 3.34 -7.21 1.65
C VAL A 146 3.14 -8.70 1.42
N ILE A 147 2.67 -9.47 2.41
CA ILE A 147 2.36 -10.90 2.26
C ILE A 147 1.29 -11.10 1.17
N HIS A 148 0.27 -10.26 1.13
CA HIS A 148 -0.81 -10.29 0.13
C HIS A 148 -0.26 -10.20 -1.29
N LEU A 149 0.54 -9.16 -1.57
CA LEU A 149 1.16 -8.95 -2.88
C LEU A 149 2.14 -10.06 -3.22
N MET A 150 2.95 -10.48 -2.25
CA MET A 150 3.98 -11.51 -2.46
C MET A 150 3.36 -12.89 -2.71
N ALA A 151 2.20 -13.20 -2.14
CA ALA A 151 1.47 -14.41 -2.43
C ALA A 151 1.05 -14.48 -3.92
N ILE A 152 0.61 -13.35 -4.49
CA ILE A 152 0.30 -13.22 -5.92
C ILE A 152 1.57 -13.34 -6.77
N TYR A 153 2.63 -12.61 -6.41
CA TYR A 153 3.88 -12.63 -7.17
C TYR A 153 4.53 -14.03 -7.18
N LEU A 154 4.49 -14.75 -6.06
CA LEU A 154 5.06 -16.09 -5.96
C LEU A 154 4.49 -17.09 -6.98
N VAL A 155 3.23 -16.92 -7.41
CA VAL A 155 2.60 -17.72 -8.47
C VAL A 155 3.38 -17.65 -9.79
N LEU A 156 3.94 -16.48 -10.10
CA LEU A 156 4.67 -16.22 -11.34
C LEU A 156 6.18 -16.50 -11.22
N THR A 157 6.66 -16.86 -10.04
CA THR A 157 8.09 -17.12 -9.80
C THR A 157 8.49 -18.58 -9.97
N ARG A 158 9.70 -18.83 -10.48
CA ARG A 158 10.37 -20.14 -10.47
C ARG A 158 11.07 -20.40 -9.12
N CYS A 159 10.37 -20.16 -8.01
CA CYS A 159 10.94 -20.17 -6.65
C CYS A 159 11.32 -21.55 -6.10
N ALA A 160 11.16 -22.62 -6.88
CA ALA A 160 11.42 -24.00 -6.45
C ALA A 160 12.64 -24.64 -7.12
N GLN A 161 13.49 -23.87 -7.81
CA GLN A 161 14.69 -24.41 -8.48
C GLN A 161 15.78 -24.87 -7.51
N VAL A 162 15.82 -24.30 -6.30
CA VAL A 162 16.75 -24.67 -5.23
C VAL A 162 16.01 -24.73 -3.89
N TRP A 163 16.61 -25.44 -2.93
CA TRP A 163 16.11 -25.59 -1.56
C TRP A 163 14.63 -25.97 -1.47
N SER A 164 14.19 -26.92 -2.31
CA SER A 164 12.81 -27.40 -2.39
C SER A 164 12.76 -28.91 -2.56
N LEU A 165 11.62 -29.51 -2.24
CA LEU A 165 11.34 -30.90 -2.59
C LEU A 165 11.23 -31.11 -4.10
N ASP A 166 10.78 -30.10 -4.85
CA ASP A 166 10.73 -30.10 -6.32
C ASP A 166 12.13 -30.22 -6.94
N ALA A 167 13.11 -29.43 -6.48
CA ALA A 167 14.48 -29.49 -6.95
C ALA A 167 15.12 -30.85 -6.64
N ARG A 168 14.84 -31.41 -5.45
CA ARG A 168 15.31 -32.75 -5.08
C ARG A 168 14.70 -33.84 -5.96
N ARG A 169 13.41 -33.72 -6.32
CA ARG A 169 12.76 -34.64 -7.27
C ARG A 169 13.40 -34.55 -8.64
N ALA A 170 13.55 -33.34 -9.19
CA ALA A 170 14.17 -33.12 -10.49
C ALA A 170 15.62 -33.66 -10.56
N ALA A 171 16.42 -33.46 -9.52
CA ALA A 171 17.79 -33.98 -9.47
C ALA A 171 17.84 -35.52 -9.45
N ARG A 172 16.91 -36.17 -8.72
CA ARG A 172 16.79 -37.63 -8.71
C ARG A 172 16.36 -38.19 -10.05
N ASP A 173 15.40 -37.55 -10.70
CA ASP A 173 14.96 -37.97 -12.04
C ASP A 173 16.08 -37.79 -13.08
N ALA A 174 16.83 -36.69 -13.02
CA ALA A 174 18.00 -36.48 -13.88
C ALA A 174 19.08 -37.57 -13.68
N ALA A 175 19.36 -37.95 -12.43
CA ALA A 175 20.29 -39.04 -12.13
C ALA A 175 19.79 -40.39 -12.68
N ARG A 176 18.50 -40.72 -12.51
CA ARG A 176 17.91 -41.95 -13.06
C ARG A 176 18.02 -42.01 -14.58
N VAL A 177 17.74 -40.89 -15.27
CA VAL A 177 17.85 -40.80 -16.73
C VAL A 177 19.30 -40.97 -17.17
N ALA A 178 20.26 -40.40 -16.43
CA ALA A 178 21.68 -40.60 -16.69
C ALA A 178 22.09 -42.08 -16.51
N ASP A 179 21.48 -42.78 -15.56
CA ASP A 179 21.66 -44.22 -15.33
C ASP A 179 20.85 -45.12 -16.30
N GLY A 180 20.20 -44.53 -17.32
CA GLY A 180 19.39 -45.24 -18.32
C GLY A 180 18.02 -45.72 -17.81
N ALA A 181 17.64 -45.39 -16.58
CA ALA A 181 16.33 -45.70 -16.02
C ALA A 181 15.30 -44.61 -16.37
N PRO A 182 14.01 -44.97 -16.58
CA PRO A 182 12.98 -43.96 -16.82
C PRO A 182 12.77 -43.06 -15.59
N PRO A 183 12.36 -41.80 -15.81
CA PRO A 183 11.99 -40.88 -14.73
C PRO A 183 10.80 -41.43 -13.94
N VAL A 184 10.67 -41.00 -12.68
CA VAL A 184 9.57 -41.47 -11.81
C VAL A 184 8.23 -41.00 -12.38
N ARG A 185 7.24 -41.90 -12.43
CA ARG A 185 5.91 -41.58 -12.93
C ARG A 185 5.23 -40.52 -12.04
N ASP A 186 4.88 -39.38 -12.63
CA ASP A 186 4.15 -38.32 -11.95
C ASP A 186 2.63 -38.56 -11.93
N VAL A 187 2.12 -39.15 -10.86
CA VAL A 187 0.68 -39.34 -10.63
C VAL A 187 0.06 -38.15 -9.87
N THR A 188 0.82 -37.51 -8.99
CA THR A 188 0.30 -36.43 -8.14
C THR A 188 -0.14 -35.22 -8.95
N GLY A 189 0.60 -34.84 -10.00
CA GLY A 189 0.25 -33.70 -10.85
C GLY A 189 -1.15 -33.82 -11.47
N PRO A 190 -1.44 -34.91 -12.22
CA PRO A 190 -2.76 -35.18 -12.77
C PRO A 190 -3.88 -35.21 -11.72
N VAL A 191 -3.63 -35.81 -10.55
CA VAL A 191 -4.63 -35.88 -9.47
C VAL A 191 -4.95 -34.48 -8.95
N LEU A 192 -3.94 -33.65 -8.67
CA LEU A 192 -4.15 -32.26 -8.23
C LEU A 192 -4.93 -31.47 -9.28
N TRP A 193 -4.58 -31.63 -10.57
CA TRP A 193 -5.27 -30.94 -11.66
C TRP A 193 -6.73 -31.38 -11.80
N ALA A 194 -6.99 -32.68 -11.74
CA ALA A 194 -8.32 -33.27 -11.85
C ALA A 194 -9.22 -32.97 -10.64
N VAL A 195 -8.65 -32.73 -9.45
CA VAL A 195 -9.41 -32.30 -8.26
C VAL A 195 -9.69 -30.80 -8.28
N LEU A 196 -8.71 -29.97 -8.64
CA LEU A 196 -8.87 -28.51 -8.63
C LEU A 196 -9.77 -28.00 -9.77
N GLY A 197 -9.86 -28.71 -10.89
CA GLY A 197 -10.73 -28.34 -12.02
C GLY A 197 -12.21 -28.29 -11.66
N PRO A 198 -12.79 -29.36 -11.09
CA PRO A 198 -14.17 -29.37 -10.61
C PRO A 198 -14.45 -28.32 -9.52
N VAL A 199 -13.49 -28.06 -8.61
CA VAL A 199 -13.63 -27.00 -7.60
C VAL A 199 -13.72 -25.62 -8.26
N LEU A 200 -12.83 -25.33 -9.22
CA LEU A 200 -12.83 -24.07 -9.96
C LEU A 200 -14.11 -23.91 -10.80
N LEU A 201 -14.56 -24.99 -11.44
CA LEU A 201 -15.79 -25.01 -12.21
C LEU A 201 -17.01 -24.75 -11.32
N TRP A 202 -17.12 -25.45 -10.19
CA TRP A 202 -18.19 -25.24 -9.22
C TRP A 202 -18.20 -23.79 -8.74
N ALA A 203 -17.05 -23.26 -8.30
CA ALA A 203 -16.93 -21.89 -7.84
C ALA A 203 -17.27 -20.86 -8.93
N THR A 204 -17.01 -21.16 -10.20
CA THR A 204 -17.41 -20.30 -11.33
C THR A 204 -18.92 -20.35 -11.56
N LEU A 205 -19.53 -21.53 -11.45
CA LEU A 205 -20.96 -21.74 -11.69
C LEU A 205 -21.84 -21.19 -10.56
N THR A 206 -21.32 -21.15 -9.33
CA THR A 206 -22.04 -20.61 -8.16
C THR A 206 -21.71 -19.15 -7.88
N ASP A 207 -21.04 -18.46 -8.80
CA ASP A 207 -20.53 -17.08 -8.62
C ASP A 207 -19.62 -16.90 -7.37
N GLY A 208 -19.08 -18.01 -6.86
CA GLY A 208 -18.24 -18.03 -5.64
C GLY A 208 -16.86 -17.41 -5.85
N LEU A 209 -16.38 -17.26 -7.08
CA LEU A 209 -15.13 -16.55 -7.32
C LEU A 209 -15.27 -15.04 -7.13
N GLY A 210 -16.50 -14.50 -7.20
CA GLY A 210 -16.81 -13.09 -6.98
C GLY A 210 -15.91 -12.10 -7.74
N GLY A 211 -16.06 -10.82 -7.38
CA GLY A 211 -15.16 -9.77 -7.82
C GLY A 211 -15.17 -9.48 -9.32
N THR A 212 -14.07 -8.94 -9.80
CA THR A 212 -13.91 -8.49 -11.18
C THR A 212 -13.42 -9.64 -12.08
N VAL A 213 -13.83 -9.61 -13.35
CA VAL A 213 -13.61 -10.70 -14.35
C VAL A 213 -12.15 -11.17 -14.45
N TRP A 214 -11.18 -10.32 -14.10
CA TRP A 214 -9.76 -10.65 -14.19
C TRP A 214 -9.33 -11.79 -13.27
N LEU A 215 -9.89 -11.94 -12.06
CA LEU A 215 -9.44 -12.98 -11.12
C LEU A 215 -9.91 -14.38 -11.53
N PRO A 216 -11.21 -14.60 -11.86
CA PRO A 216 -11.65 -15.86 -12.46
C PRO A 216 -10.85 -16.20 -13.71
N ALA A 217 -10.60 -15.22 -14.59
CA ALA A 217 -9.79 -15.41 -15.80
C ALA A 217 -8.35 -15.84 -15.46
N LEU A 218 -7.73 -15.24 -14.45
CA LEU A 218 -6.40 -15.61 -13.96
C LEU A 218 -6.38 -17.05 -13.44
N LEU A 219 -7.36 -17.45 -12.61
CA LEU A 219 -7.42 -18.80 -12.05
C LEU A 219 -7.60 -19.87 -13.15
N TRP A 220 -8.46 -19.61 -14.14
CA TRP A 220 -8.61 -20.48 -15.32
C TRP A 220 -7.35 -20.54 -16.18
N LEU A 221 -6.67 -19.40 -16.39
CA LEU A 221 -5.39 -19.35 -17.11
C LEU A 221 -4.32 -20.16 -16.39
N LEU A 222 -4.22 -20.05 -15.07
CA LEU A 222 -3.27 -20.80 -14.26
C LEU A 222 -3.57 -22.29 -14.28
N TRP A 223 -4.84 -22.69 -14.14
CA TRP A 223 -5.24 -24.10 -14.15
C TRP A 223 -5.00 -24.76 -15.52
N THR A 224 -5.43 -24.10 -16.60
CA THR A 224 -5.20 -24.57 -17.98
C THR A 224 -3.71 -24.59 -18.31
N GLY A 225 -2.96 -23.55 -17.93
CA GLY A 225 -1.51 -23.47 -18.12
C GLY A 225 -0.75 -24.60 -17.43
N ASN A 226 -1.14 -24.99 -16.21
CA ASN A 226 -0.57 -26.16 -15.53
C ASN A 226 -0.89 -27.48 -16.27
N GLY A 227 -2.11 -27.61 -16.81
CA GLY A 227 -2.50 -28.76 -17.62
C GLY A 227 -1.71 -28.88 -18.92
N VAL A 228 -1.56 -27.76 -19.65
CA VAL A 228 -0.72 -27.66 -20.86
C VAL A 228 0.73 -28.00 -20.52
N TRP A 229 1.27 -27.48 -19.42
CA TRP A 229 2.64 -27.80 -19.00
C TRP A 229 2.82 -29.30 -18.77
N TRP A 230 1.88 -29.93 -18.06
CA TRP A 230 1.92 -31.38 -17.83
C TRP A 230 1.85 -32.17 -19.14
N ALA A 231 0.94 -31.81 -20.04
CA ALA A 231 0.79 -32.47 -21.33
C ALA A 231 2.07 -32.36 -22.18
N VAL A 232 2.67 -31.16 -22.27
CA VAL A 232 3.93 -30.95 -23.00
C VAL A 232 5.08 -31.75 -22.38
N ASN A 233 5.20 -31.79 -21.05
CA ASN A 233 6.18 -32.64 -20.38
C ASN A 233 5.99 -34.14 -20.68
N ARG A 234 4.75 -34.60 -20.87
CA ARG A 234 4.43 -36.01 -21.10
C ARG A 234 4.59 -36.44 -22.56
N PHE A 235 4.22 -35.58 -23.50
CA PHE A 235 4.12 -35.92 -24.92
C PHE A 235 5.22 -35.31 -25.78
N ALA A 236 5.83 -34.18 -25.37
CA ALA A 236 6.87 -33.49 -26.12
C ALA A 236 8.00 -32.93 -25.23
N PRO A 237 8.65 -33.75 -24.37
CA PRO A 237 9.61 -33.28 -23.36
C PRO A 237 10.88 -32.62 -23.95
N GLY A 238 11.22 -32.91 -25.20
CA GLY A 238 12.36 -32.29 -25.92
C GLY A 238 11.95 -31.47 -27.15
N GLY A 239 10.65 -31.20 -27.34
CA GLY A 239 10.15 -30.50 -28.52
C GLY A 239 10.14 -28.98 -28.37
N GLU A 240 9.92 -28.27 -29.49
CA GLU A 240 9.77 -26.81 -29.51
C GLU A 240 8.72 -26.25 -28.52
N PRO A 241 7.56 -26.90 -28.29
CA PRO A 241 6.58 -26.41 -27.31
C PRO A 241 7.15 -26.34 -25.89
N ARG A 242 8.00 -27.29 -25.51
CA ARG A 242 8.63 -27.32 -24.18
C ARG A 242 9.61 -26.17 -24.01
N THR A 243 10.40 -25.87 -25.05
CA THR A 243 11.33 -24.74 -25.09
C THR A 243 10.59 -23.41 -25.00
N LEU A 244 9.50 -23.23 -25.74
CA LEU A 244 8.67 -22.03 -25.68
C LEU A 244 8.12 -21.80 -24.26
N LEU A 245 7.56 -22.85 -23.64
CA LEU A 245 7.08 -22.78 -22.26
C LEU A 245 8.18 -22.40 -21.26
N ASP A 246 9.42 -22.88 -21.47
CA ASP A 246 10.55 -22.47 -20.64
C ASP A 246 10.91 -21.01 -20.80
N VAL A 247 10.94 -20.51 -22.05
CA VAL A 247 11.21 -19.09 -22.33
C VAL A 247 10.15 -18.22 -21.67
N LEU A 248 8.86 -18.51 -21.87
CA LEU A 248 7.77 -17.73 -21.29
C LEU A 248 7.84 -17.72 -19.76
N ALA A 249 8.09 -18.87 -19.14
CA ALA A 249 8.17 -18.95 -17.68
C ALA A 249 9.46 -18.34 -17.10
N ASN A 250 10.57 -18.30 -17.85
CA ASN A 250 11.76 -17.53 -17.47
C ASN A 250 11.46 -16.02 -17.55
N LEU A 251 10.81 -15.56 -18.61
CA LEU A 251 10.42 -14.16 -18.79
C LEU A 251 9.46 -13.70 -17.68
N ALA A 252 8.39 -14.45 -17.42
CA ALA A 252 7.44 -14.16 -16.35
C ALA A 252 8.15 -14.07 -14.99
N HIS A 253 8.97 -15.06 -14.66
CA HIS A 253 9.73 -15.08 -13.42
C HIS A 253 10.68 -13.87 -13.28
N ASN A 254 11.45 -13.56 -14.32
CA ASN A 254 12.42 -12.47 -14.29
C ASN A 254 11.73 -11.11 -14.21
N ALA A 255 10.61 -10.93 -14.91
CA ALA A 255 9.78 -9.73 -14.81
C ALA A 255 9.21 -9.57 -13.40
N THR A 256 8.64 -10.64 -12.83
CA THR A 256 8.13 -10.62 -11.45
C THR A 256 9.22 -10.34 -10.43
N LEU A 257 10.45 -10.87 -10.62
CA LEU A 257 11.56 -10.57 -9.72
C LEU A 257 11.93 -9.08 -9.75
N VAL A 258 11.90 -8.44 -10.92
CA VAL A 258 12.09 -6.99 -11.04
C VAL A 258 10.96 -6.23 -10.35
N VAL A 259 9.70 -6.67 -10.51
CA VAL A 259 8.55 -6.08 -9.80
C VAL A 259 8.75 -6.18 -8.29
N ILE A 260 9.12 -7.35 -7.75
CA ILE A 260 9.41 -7.52 -6.31
C ILE A 260 10.50 -6.55 -5.86
N MET A 261 11.60 -6.44 -6.62
CA MET A 261 12.69 -5.51 -6.29
C MET A 261 12.21 -4.05 -6.30
N ALA A 262 11.45 -3.65 -7.32
CA ALA A 262 10.92 -2.30 -7.44
C ALA A 262 9.93 -1.99 -6.31
N GLU A 263 9.02 -2.90 -6.00
CA GLU A 263 8.04 -2.80 -4.91
C GLU A 263 8.75 -2.54 -3.57
N VAL A 264 9.75 -3.37 -3.24
CA VAL A 264 10.51 -3.21 -1.99
C VAL A 264 11.22 -1.86 -1.96
N CYS A 265 11.84 -1.43 -3.07
CA CYS A 265 12.45 -0.11 -3.16
C CYS A 265 11.43 1.04 -2.99
N LEU A 266 10.23 0.90 -3.56
CA LEU A 266 9.16 1.89 -3.43
C LEU A 266 8.65 1.96 -1.99
N ILE A 267 8.45 0.81 -1.33
CA ILE A 267 8.06 0.76 0.08
C ILE A 267 9.06 1.56 0.93
N TYR A 268 10.37 1.33 0.77
CA TYR A 268 11.36 2.09 1.55
C TYR A 268 11.47 3.56 1.15
N ALA A 269 11.47 3.86 -0.15
CA ALA A 269 11.58 5.23 -0.63
C ALA A 269 10.41 6.08 -0.12
N THR A 270 9.18 5.58 -0.29
CA THR A 270 7.96 6.26 0.15
C THR A 270 7.90 6.35 1.67
N ALA A 271 8.22 5.28 2.40
CA ALA A 271 8.29 5.30 3.86
C ALA A 271 9.30 6.31 4.38
N GLY A 272 10.47 6.45 3.74
CA GLY A 272 11.48 7.44 4.10
C GLY A 272 11.05 8.87 3.77
N TRP A 273 10.49 9.09 2.57
CA TRP A 273 10.04 10.41 2.12
C TRP A 273 8.85 10.95 2.92
N TYR A 274 7.97 10.04 3.37
CA TYR A 274 6.87 10.39 4.26
C TYR A 274 7.38 10.79 5.64
N LYS A 275 8.40 10.11 6.16
CA LYS A 275 9.05 10.49 7.43
C LYS A 275 9.69 11.86 7.38
N ILE A 276 10.37 12.23 6.29
CA ILE A 276 10.99 13.56 6.12
C ILE A 276 9.98 14.70 6.33
N GLN A 277 8.70 14.49 5.98
CA GLN A 277 7.65 15.49 6.11
C GLN A 277 7.10 15.63 7.55
N GLY A 278 7.36 14.66 8.43
CA GLY A 278 6.85 14.65 9.80
C GLY A 278 7.71 15.45 10.78
N SER A 279 7.12 16.37 11.53
CA SER A 279 7.82 17.22 12.50
C SER A 279 8.66 16.42 13.51
N ARG A 280 8.13 15.31 14.03
CA ARG A 280 8.84 14.41 14.98
C ARG A 280 10.09 13.76 14.38
N TRP A 281 10.11 13.56 13.06
CA TRP A 281 11.31 13.04 12.39
C TRP A 281 12.31 14.16 12.14
N GLN A 282 11.83 15.37 11.87
CA GLN A 282 12.67 16.56 11.68
C GLN A 282 13.36 17.01 12.96
N ASP A 283 12.70 16.92 14.12
CA ASP A 283 13.27 17.27 15.42
C ASP A 283 14.07 16.12 16.07
N GLY A 284 14.15 14.95 15.42
CA GLY A 284 14.93 13.80 15.87
C GLY A 284 14.29 12.99 17.02
N THR A 285 13.01 13.23 17.35
CA THR A 285 12.34 12.59 18.48
C THR A 285 11.41 11.43 18.11
N ALA A 286 11.22 11.14 16.82
CA ALA A 286 10.19 10.21 16.33
C ALA A 286 10.25 8.83 16.99
N LEU A 287 11.44 8.27 17.21
CA LEU A 287 11.57 6.94 17.80
C LEU A 287 11.24 6.91 19.31
N TYR A 288 11.27 8.05 20.00
CA TYR A 288 10.95 8.12 21.45
C TYR A 288 9.50 7.72 21.75
N TYR A 289 8.55 8.19 20.94
CA TYR A 289 7.12 8.01 21.24
C TYR A 289 6.65 6.55 21.12
N PRO A 290 6.97 5.80 20.04
CA PRO A 290 6.58 4.40 19.95
C PRO A 290 7.15 3.53 21.07
N LEU A 291 8.36 3.85 21.56
CA LEU A 291 9.01 3.17 22.68
C LEU A 291 8.34 3.43 24.04
N LYS A 292 7.35 4.33 24.09
CA LYS A 292 6.55 4.66 25.28
C LYS A 292 5.08 4.28 25.14
N LEU A 293 4.70 3.58 24.07
CA LEU A 293 3.35 3.05 23.92
C LEU A 293 3.28 1.69 24.61
N ASP A 294 2.46 1.58 25.65
CA ASP A 294 2.32 0.37 26.45
C ASP A 294 1.94 -0.85 25.59
N TYR A 295 1.11 -0.66 24.57
CA TYR A 295 0.67 -1.72 23.66
C TYR A 295 1.75 -2.22 22.69
N PHE A 296 2.79 -1.43 22.43
CA PHE A 296 3.89 -1.76 21.51
C PHE A 296 5.23 -1.96 22.23
N THR A 297 5.25 -2.18 23.54
CA THR A 297 6.51 -2.31 24.30
C THR A 297 6.56 -3.65 25.04
N PRO A 298 6.81 -4.78 24.33
CA PRO A 298 6.89 -6.09 24.97
C PRO A 298 7.99 -6.19 26.03
N TRP A 299 9.03 -5.36 25.93
CA TRP A 299 10.15 -5.31 26.88
C TRP A 299 10.36 -3.87 27.38
N PRO A 300 9.54 -3.37 28.32
CA PRO A 300 9.59 -1.98 28.75
C PRO A 300 10.98 -1.54 29.24
N GLY A 301 11.69 -2.39 29.99
CA GLY A 301 13.04 -2.07 30.45
C GLY A 301 14.08 -1.89 29.33
N LEU A 302 13.94 -2.60 28.22
CA LEU A 302 14.83 -2.44 27.06
C LEU A 302 14.48 -1.16 26.29
N SER A 303 13.19 -0.88 26.11
CA SER A 303 12.70 0.35 25.49
C SER A 303 13.07 1.59 26.31
N ASP A 304 12.97 1.51 27.63
CA ASP A 304 13.37 2.57 28.57
C ASP A 304 14.88 2.80 28.55
N LEU A 305 15.68 1.73 28.50
CA LEU A 305 17.13 1.86 28.36
C LEU A 305 17.49 2.59 27.06
N LEU A 306 16.84 2.25 25.94
CA LEU A 306 17.06 2.93 24.67
C LEU A 306 16.60 4.39 24.71
N ALA A 307 15.42 4.63 25.28
CA ALA A 307 14.83 5.96 25.42
C ALA A 307 15.55 6.85 26.45
N SER A 308 16.39 6.28 27.31
CA SER A 308 17.17 7.04 28.31
C SER A 308 18.22 7.96 27.68
N SER A 309 18.63 7.69 26.44
CA SER A 309 19.62 8.47 25.71
C SER A 309 19.00 9.22 24.54
N ALA A 310 18.77 10.52 24.72
CA ALA A 310 18.27 11.39 23.65
C ALA A 310 19.17 11.39 22.41
N LEU A 311 20.50 11.31 22.59
CA LEU A 311 21.46 11.23 21.50
C LEU A 311 21.26 9.96 20.68
N LEU A 312 21.07 8.81 21.35
CA LEU A 312 20.88 7.54 20.66
C LEU A 312 19.56 7.51 19.90
N VAL A 313 18.48 7.98 20.52
CA VAL A 313 17.16 8.14 19.88
C VAL A 313 17.26 9.03 18.64
N MET A 314 17.94 10.17 18.74
CA MET A 314 18.14 11.09 17.62
C MET A 314 18.94 10.45 16.48
N VAL A 315 20.06 9.79 16.80
CA VAL A 315 20.90 9.10 15.80
C VAL A 315 20.11 8.00 15.09
N LEU A 316 19.34 7.19 15.81
CA LEU A 316 18.51 6.15 15.21
C LEU A 316 17.37 6.74 14.38
N THR A 317 16.72 7.81 14.85
CA THR A 317 15.65 8.50 14.13
C THR A 317 16.13 9.01 12.76
N TYR A 318 17.24 9.74 12.71
CA TYR A 318 17.79 10.22 11.43
C TYR A 318 18.43 9.09 10.62
N GLY A 319 19.09 8.13 11.28
CA GLY A 319 19.69 6.96 10.65
C GLY A 319 18.68 6.18 9.84
N THR A 320 17.49 5.94 10.39
CA THR A 320 16.41 5.23 9.71
C THR A 320 15.90 5.96 8.48
N VAL A 321 15.73 7.28 8.54
CA VAL A 321 15.34 8.06 7.37
C VAL A 321 16.43 7.99 6.29
N LEU A 322 17.71 8.15 6.69
CA LEU A 322 18.83 8.13 5.76
C LEU A 322 18.95 6.77 5.04
N VAL A 323 18.88 5.67 5.80
CA VAL A 323 18.97 4.31 5.25
C VAL A 323 17.83 4.05 4.25
N GLN A 324 16.59 4.36 4.62
CA GLN A 324 15.40 4.09 3.80
C GLN A 324 15.39 4.90 2.50
N VAL A 325 15.73 6.20 2.58
CA VAL A 325 15.78 7.06 1.39
C VAL A 325 16.98 6.73 0.51
N ALA A 326 18.15 6.43 1.09
CA ALA A 326 19.35 6.16 0.31
C ALA A 326 19.29 4.81 -0.42
N PHE A 327 18.67 3.78 0.16
CA PHE A 327 18.77 2.40 -0.31
C PHE A 327 18.51 2.22 -1.82
N PRO A 328 17.42 2.74 -2.43
CA PRO A 328 17.16 2.60 -3.86
C PRO A 328 18.30 3.16 -4.74
N PHE A 329 18.94 4.26 -4.31
CA PHE A 329 20.04 4.88 -5.05
C PHE A 329 21.36 4.11 -4.91
N THR A 330 21.49 3.28 -3.86
CA THR A 330 22.72 2.51 -3.62
C THR A 330 22.79 1.19 -4.39
N LEU A 331 21.71 0.77 -5.06
CA LEU A 331 21.64 -0.50 -5.78
C LEU A 331 22.77 -0.70 -6.82
N PHE A 332 23.28 0.39 -7.40
CA PHE A 332 24.38 0.38 -8.36
C PHE A 332 25.74 0.05 -7.73
N ASN A 333 25.91 0.28 -6.42
CA ASN A 333 27.12 -0.01 -5.68
C ASN A 333 26.91 -1.17 -4.69
N ARG A 334 27.34 -2.37 -5.09
CA ARG A 334 27.15 -3.60 -4.32
C ARG A 334 27.68 -3.54 -2.89
N ARG A 335 28.74 -2.76 -2.60
CA ARG A 335 29.28 -2.64 -1.24
C ARG A 335 28.34 -1.81 -0.37
N VAL A 336 27.98 -0.62 -0.84
CA VAL A 336 27.09 0.29 -0.10
C VAL A 336 25.71 -0.35 0.07
N LYS A 337 25.15 -0.93 -1.00
CA LYS A 337 23.89 -1.68 -0.97
C LYS A 337 23.90 -2.75 0.13
N ASN A 338 24.95 -3.56 0.23
CA ASN A 338 25.01 -4.64 1.21
C ASN A 338 25.12 -4.11 2.66
N VAL A 339 25.82 -2.99 2.87
CA VAL A 339 25.90 -2.34 4.19
C VAL A 339 24.53 -1.82 4.61
N LEU A 340 23.85 -1.10 3.71
CA LEU A 340 22.49 -0.60 3.98
C LEU A 340 21.49 -1.74 4.16
N LEU A 341 21.60 -2.82 3.39
CA LEU A 341 20.75 -4.00 3.55
C LEU A 341 20.89 -4.63 4.94
N VAL A 342 22.12 -4.69 5.48
CA VAL A 342 22.34 -5.17 6.86
C VAL A 342 21.72 -4.21 7.87
N ALA A 343 21.84 -2.90 7.66
CA ALA A 343 21.19 -1.90 8.51
C ALA A 343 19.66 -2.06 8.49
N MET A 344 19.06 -2.21 7.31
CA MET A 344 17.61 -2.41 7.14
C MET A 344 17.10 -3.69 7.80
N ILE A 345 17.79 -4.82 7.60
CA ILE A 345 17.46 -6.07 8.31
C ILE A 345 17.59 -5.86 9.82
N GLY A 346 18.59 -5.10 10.27
CA GLY A 346 18.78 -4.72 11.67
C GLY A 346 17.64 -3.87 12.21
N GLU A 347 17.12 -2.92 11.42
CA GLU A 347 15.94 -2.11 11.78
C GLU A 347 14.72 -2.99 11.97
N HIS A 348 14.44 -3.91 11.04
CA HIS A 348 13.31 -4.83 11.16
C HIS A 348 13.47 -5.77 12.35
N ALA A 349 14.67 -6.29 12.60
CA ALA A 349 14.94 -7.08 13.79
C ALA A 349 14.73 -6.25 15.08
N GLY A 350 15.11 -4.98 15.06
CA GLY A 350 14.85 -4.02 16.14
C GLY A 350 13.36 -3.80 16.37
N ILE A 351 12.57 -3.59 15.32
CA ILE A 351 11.10 -3.45 15.38
C ILE A 351 10.47 -4.73 15.94
N ALA A 352 10.91 -5.91 15.52
CA ALA A 352 10.39 -7.19 16.01
C ALA A 352 10.56 -7.32 17.52
N LEU A 353 11.75 -6.94 18.01
CA LEU A 353 12.12 -7.05 19.41
C LEU A 353 11.52 -5.94 20.27
N LEU A 354 11.69 -4.69 19.88
CA LEU A 354 11.34 -3.51 20.68
C LEU A 354 9.87 -3.11 20.56
N LEU A 355 9.27 -3.31 19.39
CA LEU A 355 7.89 -2.89 19.11
C LEU A 355 6.88 -4.05 19.14
N GLY A 356 7.32 -5.29 19.34
CA GLY A 356 6.43 -6.45 19.42
C GLY A 356 5.74 -6.80 18.10
N LEU A 357 6.34 -6.42 16.96
CA LEU A 357 5.81 -6.65 15.61
C LEU A 357 6.62 -7.71 14.83
N PRO A 358 6.68 -8.98 15.30
CA PRO A 358 7.56 -9.97 14.71
C PRO A 358 7.16 -10.37 13.28
N PHE A 359 5.86 -10.50 12.98
CA PHE A 359 5.42 -10.96 11.65
C PHE A 359 5.60 -9.89 10.57
N PHE A 360 5.31 -8.63 10.90
CA PHE A 360 5.68 -7.48 10.08
C PHE A 360 7.16 -7.53 9.71
N SER A 361 8.03 -7.62 10.71
CA SER A 361 9.48 -7.65 10.50
C SER A 361 9.94 -8.88 9.71
N MET A 362 9.35 -10.05 9.96
CA MET A 362 9.66 -11.25 9.19
C MET A 362 9.25 -11.12 7.72
N ALA A 363 8.10 -10.52 7.43
CA ALA A 363 7.66 -10.24 6.07
C ALA A 363 8.63 -9.28 5.36
N MET A 364 9.04 -8.21 6.04
CA MET A 364 9.99 -7.24 5.49
C MET A 364 11.38 -7.85 5.27
N ILE A 365 11.91 -8.64 6.23
CA ILE A 365 13.19 -9.34 6.07
C ILE A 365 13.13 -10.37 4.93
N ALA A 366 11.99 -11.05 4.76
CA ALA A 366 11.78 -11.96 3.63
C ALA A 366 11.76 -11.22 2.29
N ALA A 367 11.19 -10.01 2.25
CA ALA A 367 11.20 -9.15 1.07
C ALA A 367 12.63 -8.68 0.74
N ASP A 368 13.37 -8.20 1.74
CA ASP A 368 14.76 -7.74 1.65
C ASP A 368 15.71 -8.81 1.12
N ALA A 369 15.39 -10.09 1.34
CA ALA A 369 16.18 -11.21 0.86
C ALA A 369 16.38 -11.21 -0.67
N VAL A 370 15.51 -10.52 -1.42
CA VAL A 370 15.69 -10.32 -2.87
C VAL A 370 17.03 -9.64 -3.21
N PHE A 371 17.56 -8.81 -2.31
CA PHE A 371 18.81 -8.08 -2.51
C PHE A 371 20.05 -8.81 -1.96
N LEU A 372 19.88 -9.95 -1.28
CA LEU A 372 21.01 -10.68 -0.69
C LEU A 372 21.96 -11.20 -1.77
N PRO A 373 23.29 -11.18 -1.53
CA PRO A 373 24.26 -11.73 -2.47
C PRO A 373 24.09 -13.26 -2.60
N THR A 374 24.05 -13.77 -3.85
CA THR A 374 23.98 -15.22 -4.10
C THR A 374 25.11 -15.98 -3.43
N VAL A 375 26.33 -15.41 -3.39
CA VAL A 375 27.49 -16.01 -2.70
C VAL A 375 27.21 -16.23 -1.22
N PHE A 376 26.58 -15.25 -0.56
CA PHE A 376 26.20 -15.35 0.85
C PHE A 376 25.14 -16.45 1.05
N LEU A 377 24.12 -16.51 0.20
CA LEU A 377 23.06 -17.53 0.27
C LEU A 377 23.62 -18.95 0.07
N VAL A 378 24.49 -19.14 -0.92
CA VAL A 378 25.15 -20.44 -1.18
C VAL A 378 26.03 -20.84 0.01
N TRP A 379 26.82 -19.90 0.54
CA TRP A 379 27.64 -20.13 1.73
C TRP A 379 26.78 -20.56 2.93
N LEU A 380 25.68 -19.84 3.18
CA LEU A 380 24.74 -20.14 4.27
C LEU A 380 24.13 -21.53 4.11
N GLY A 381 23.67 -21.88 2.91
CA GLY A 381 23.13 -23.21 2.60
C GLY A 381 24.15 -24.33 2.81
N GLY A 382 25.41 -24.10 2.44
CA GLY A 382 26.52 -25.03 2.71
C GLY A 382 26.76 -25.25 4.20
N ARG A 383 26.76 -24.17 5.00
CA ARG A 383 26.90 -24.24 6.47
C ARG A 383 25.76 -25.01 7.12
N VAL A 384 24.52 -24.74 6.73
CA VAL A 384 23.33 -25.47 7.23
C VAL A 384 23.43 -26.96 6.90
N THR A 385 23.88 -27.30 5.69
CA THR A 385 24.05 -28.70 5.25
C THR A 385 25.12 -29.40 6.09
N LEU A 386 26.29 -28.78 6.29
CA LEU A 386 27.36 -29.33 7.12
C LEU A 386 26.94 -29.50 8.58
N THR A 387 26.21 -28.53 9.15
CA THR A 387 25.71 -28.64 10.52
C THR A 387 24.69 -29.77 10.65
N ARG A 388 23.78 -29.91 9.67
CA ARG A 388 22.82 -31.02 9.62
C ARG A 388 23.54 -32.37 9.52
N GLU A 389 24.54 -32.50 8.66
CA GLU A 389 25.34 -33.71 8.57
C GLU A 389 26.05 -34.03 9.88
N ARG A 390 26.59 -33.04 10.59
CA ARG A 390 27.22 -33.25 11.90
C ARG A 390 26.23 -33.69 12.98
N LEU A 391 25.02 -33.13 12.99
CA LEU A 391 23.99 -33.43 14.00
C LEU A 391 23.26 -34.75 13.73
N PHE A 392 23.05 -35.11 12.47
CA PHE A 392 22.22 -36.26 12.08
C PHE A 392 22.99 -37.41 11.42
N SER A 393 24.31 -37.30 11.22
CA SER A 393 25.12 -38.47 10.85
C SER A 393 25.33 -39.34 12.09
N ARG A 394 24.48 -40.35 12.24
CA ARG A 394 24.90 -41.59 12.89
C ARG A 394 26.14 -42.10 12.14
N ARG A 395 27.25 -42.31 12.85
CA ARG A 395 28.40 -43.07 12.35
C ARG A 395 27.88 -44.41 11.83
N VAL A 396 27.77 -44.56 10.52
CA VAL A 396 27.70 -45.87 9.89
C VAL A 396 29.15 -46.38 9.87
N PRO A 397 29.49 -47.49 10.55
CA PRO A 397 30.81 -48.08 10.42
C PRO A 397 31.02 -48.46 8.95
N GLN A 398 32.05 -47.89 8.31
CA GLN A 398 32.48 -48.38 7.01
C GLN A 398 33.00 -49.82 7.21
N GLY A 399 32.23 -50.80 6.72
CA GLY A 399 32.75 -52.15 6.49
C GLY A 399 33.82 -52.12 5.39
N PRO A 400 34.72 -53.12 5.34
CA PRO A 400 35.88 -53.09 4.46
C PRO A 400 35.46 -53.09 2.98
N ALA A 401 36.08 -52.20 2.20
CA ALA A 401 35.87 -52.11 0.76
C ALA A 401 36.33 -53.40 0.04
N PRO A 402 35.62 -53.89 -0.98
CA PRO A 402 36.12 -54.96 -1.83
C PRO A 402 37.19 -54.43 -2.78
N GLY A 403 38.32 -55.14 -2.83
CA GLY A 403 39.44 -54.82 -3.70
C GLY A 403 39.12 -54.94 -5.20
N ARG A 404 39.71 -54.03 -5.96
CA ARG A 404 40.14 -54.18 -7.36
C ARG A 404 41.50 -53.47 -7.40
N GLY A 405 42.63 -54.15 -7.56
CA GLY A 405 42.95 -55.05 -8.67
C GLY A 405 43.54 -54.17 -9.77
N GLY A 406 44.87 -54.19 -9.89
CA GLY A 406 45.67 -53.10 -10.47
C GLY A 406 45.73 -53.02 -11.99
N ALA A 407 46.29 -51.90 -12.44
CA ALA A 407 47.08 -51.78 -13.66
C ALA A 407 47.89 -50.46 -13.55
N ASP A 408 49.20 -50.62 -13.43
CA ASP A 408 50.24 -49.64 -13.79
C ASP A 408 50.02 -49.15 -15.24
N GLU A 409 50.53 -48.04 -15.78
CA GLU A 409 51.79 -47.33 -15.58
C GLU A 409 51.76 -46.07 -16.49
N ALA A 410 52.82 -45.26 -16.40
CA ALA A 410 53.29 -44.23 -17.35
C ALA A 410 53.11 -42.74 -16.97
N GLU A 411 54.22 -42.27 -16.40
CA GLU A 411 54.77 -40.93 -16.17
C GLU A 411 54.51 -39.82 -17.21
N GLY A 412 54.68 -38.57 -16.75
CA GLY A 412 54.87 -37.42 -17.63
C GLY A 412 54.96 -36.06 -16.93
N SER A 413 55.98 -35.88 -16.09
CA SER A 413 56.38 -34.60 -15.48
C SER A 413 56.71 -33.51 -16.54
N SER A 414 56.25 -32.27 -16.34
CA SER A 414 57.11 -31.09 -16.55
C SER A 414 56.58 -29.84 -15.83
N ARG A 415 57.48 -29.25 -15.02
CA ARG A 415 57.41 -27.93 -14.40
C ARG A 415 57.89 -26.85 -15.38
N GLY A 416 57.36 -25.64 -15.25
CA GLY A 416 58.00 -24.38 -15.69
C GLY A 416 57.13 -23.18 -15.28
N THR A 417 57.38 -22.48 -14.16
CA THR A 417 58.29 -21.33 -13.95
C THR A 417 58.02 -20.08 -14.81
N GLY A 418 57.84 -18.92 -14.15
CA GLY A 418 58.12 -17.59 -14.71
C GLY A 418 56.95 -16.58 -14.59
N ARG A 419 56.77 -15.88 -13.47
CA ARG A 419 57.27 -14.51 -13.14
C ARG A 419 56.78 -13.34 -14.03
N ARG A 420 56.19 -12.36 -13.31
CA ARG A 420 56.29 -10.88 -13.42
C ARG A 420 55.51 -10.13 -14.51
N GLY A 421 54.59 -9.27 -14.04
CA GLY A 421 54.85 -7.83 -14.00
C GLY A 421 54.11 -6.95 -15.03
N PRO A 422 53.96 -5.65 -14.73
CA PRO A 422 52.70 -4.91 -14.90
C PRO A 422 52.76 -3.84 -16.00
N TYR A 423 51.61 -3.36 -16.48
CA TYR A 423 51.53 -2.01 -17.06
C TYR A 423 50.16 -1.36 -16.82
N ALA A 424 50.21 -0.27 -16.04
CA ALA A 424 49.18 0.74 -15.98
C ALA A 424 49.22 1.59 -17.25
N ARG A 425 48.06 2.01 -17.75
CA ARG A 425 47.96 3.21 -18.59
C ARG A 425 46.72 4.01 -18.19
N ARG A 426 46.99 5.19 -17.65
CA ARG A 426 46.10 6.33 -17.42
C ARG A 426 46.03 7.15 -18.73
N VAL A 427 45.09 8.11 -18.79
CA VAL A 427 44.83 9.19 -19.78
C VAL A 427 43.51 8.93 -20.52
N SER A 428 42.54 9.84 -20.64
CA SER A 428 42.28 11.16 -20.05
C SER A 428 40.82 11.53 -20.32
N SER A 429 40.34 12.49 -19.53
CA SER A 429 39.13 13.29 -19.69
C SER A 429 38.96 13.86 -21.10
N GLU A 430 37.74 13.87 -21.62
CA GLU A 430 37.26 14.93 -22.51
C GLU A 430 35.75 15.13 -22.36
N ASN A 431 35.37 16.41 -22.33
CA ASN A 431 34.02 16.96 -22.18
C ASN A 431 33.15 16.66 -23.40
N GLY A 432 31.83 16.57 -23.18
CA GLY A 432 30.84 16.48 -24.25
C GLY A 432 29.44 16.80 -23.74
N SER A 433 29.13 18.10 -23.75
CA SER A 433 27.83 18.75 -24.00
C SER A 433 26.51 18.11 -23.53
N THR A 434 25.86 18.87 -22.66
CA THR A 434 24.43 18.96 -22.35
C THR A 434 23.51 18.96 -23.57
N GLU A 435 22.49 18.10 -23.55
CA GLU A 435 21.21 18.31 -24.25
C GLU A 435 20.05 18.15 -23.25
N PRO A 436 18.98 18.96 -23.34
CA PRO A 436 17.86 18.92 -22.40
C PRO A 436 16.83 17.84 -22.78
N LEU A 437 16.35 17.13 -21.76
CA LEU A 437 15.18 16.25 -21.85
C LEU A 437 13.89 17.09 -21.91
N PRO A 438 12.86 16.66 -22.65
CA PRO A 438 11.60 17.38 -22.75
C PRO A 438 10.75 17.26 -21.48
N ASP A 439 10.07 18.36 -21.14
CA ASP A 439 9.06 18.47 -20.09
C ASP A 439 7.97 17.40 -20.23
N VAL A 440 7.84 16.56 -19.20
CA VAL A 440 6.63 15.74 -19.02
C VAL A 440 5.67 16.57 -18.18
N ALA A 441 4.70 17.16 -18.88
CA ALA A 441 3.55 17.83 -18.29
C ALA A 441 2.85 16.88 -17.29
N SER A 442 2.60 17.41 -16.10
CA SER A 442 1.79 16.77 -15.07
C SER A 442 0.32 16.83 -15.49
N ASP A 443 -0.27 15.68 -15.79
CA ASP A 443 -1.70 15.52 -15.98
C ASP A 443 -2.40 15.50 -14.61
N PRO A 444 -3.30 16.46 -14.28
CA PRO A 444 -3.99 16.52 -13.00
C PRO A 444 -5.41 15.98 -13.16
N ALA A 445 -5.58 14.66 -13.22
CA ALA A 445 -6.89 14.03 -13.15
C ALA A 445 -6.82 12.68 -12.43
N GLY A 446 -6.69 12.75 -11.11
CA GLY A 446 -6.85 11.61 -10.22
C GLY A 446 -7.37 12.13 -8.89
N GLU A 447 -8.70 12.30 -8.78
CA GLU A 447 -9.33 12.60 -7.51
C GLU A 447 -9.08 11.42 -6.54
N PRO A 448 -8.49 11.65 -5.35
CA PRO A 448 -8.37 10.62 -4.35
C PRO A 448 -9.71 10.36 -3.65
N VAL A 449 -10.04 9.09 -3.53
CA VAL A 449 -11.24 8.49 -2.92
C VAL A 449 -11.55 9.09 -1.53
N GLN A 450 -12.83 9.41 -1.31
CA GLN A 450 -13.41 10.08 -0.15
C GLN A 450 -13.53 9.11 1.06
N TYR A 451 -13.21 9.57 2.28
CA TYR A 451 -13.12 8.76 3.52
C TYR A 451 -14.46 8.60 4.27
N ASP A 452 -15.61 8.64 3.59
CA ASP A 452 -16.93 8.61 4.28
C ASP A 452 -17.87 7.45 3.88
N ASP A 453 -17.42 6.54 3.01
CA ASP A 453 -18.23 5.38 2.60
C ASP A 453 -18.00 4.20 3.56
N GLY A 454 -18.59 4.24 4.76
CA GLY A 454 -18.43 3.13 5.71
C GLY A 454 -19.58 2.84 6.68
N TYR A 455 -20.32 3.84 7.16
CA TYR A 455 -21.36 3.61 8.17
C TYR A 455 -22.47 4.66 8.06
N GLY A 456 -23.44 4.43 7.18
CA GLY A 456 -24.66 5.23 7.09
C GLY A 456 -25.64 4.60 6.11
N SER A 457 -26.95 4.70 6.40
CA SER A 457 -28.00 4.45 5.40
C SER A 457 -27.63 5.18 4.11
N LEU A 458 -27.68 4.51 2.94
CA LEU A 458 -27.44 5.11 1.62
C LEU A 458 -27.98 6.55 1.59
N ILE A 459 -27.09 7.55 1.67
CA ILE A 459 -27.50 8.95 1.74
C ILE A 459 -27.98 9.32 0.35
N GLY A 460 -29.30 9.46 0.19
CA GLY A 460 -29.88 9.80 -1.09
C GLY A 460 -31.27 9.24 -1.31
N VAL A 461 -31.80 9.57 -2.47
CA VAL A 461 -33.11 9.11 -2.95
C VAL A 461 -32.94 8.47 -4.33
N GLY A 462 -33.73 7.44 -4.61
CA GLY A 462 -33.74 6.80 -5.92
C GLY A 462 -34.31 7.70 -7.02
N PRO A 463 -34.41 7.19 -8.26
CA PRO A 463 -35.08 7.90 -9.35
C PRO A 463 -36.46 8.43 -8.96
N HIS A 464 -36.79 9.64 -9.40
CA HIS A 464 -38.10 10.23 -9.13
C HIS A 464 -39.18 9.53 -9.97
N PRO A 465 -40.33 9.13 -9.39
CA PRO A 465 -41.41 8.52 -10.14
C PRO A 465 -41.99 9.47 -11.19
N GLN A 466 -42.50 8.93 -12.31
CA GLN A 466 -43.19 9.73 -13.31
C GLN A 466 -44.65 10.03 -12.87
N PRO A 467 -45.23 11.19 -13.25
CA PRO A 467 -44.64 12.24 -14.06
C PRO A 467 -43.63 13.09 -13.27
N TRP A 468 -42.53 13.49 -13.92
CA TRP A 468 -41.51 14.33 -13.29
C TRP A 468 -42.01 15.75 -13.03
N PRO A 469 -41.53 16.40 -11.96
CA PRO A 469 -41.83 17.79 -11.70
C PRO A 469 -41.29 18.69 -12.82
N VAL A 470 -42.04 19.73 -13.18
CA VAL A 470 -41.69 20.69 -14.22
C VAL A 470 -41.11 21.96 -13.58
N GLY A 471 -39.97 22.43 -14.05
CA GLY A 471 -39.37 23.71 -13.65
C GLY A 471 -37.85 23.75 -13.82
N GLU A 472 -37.29 24.94 -14.05
CA GLU A 472 -35.86 25.15 -14.32
C GLU A 472 -34.93 24.79 -13.15
N ARG A 473 -35.48 24.66 -11.94
CA ARG A 473 -34.72 24.27 -10.73
C ARG A 473 -34.41 22.79 -10.66
N TYR A 474 -35.11 21.93 -11.41
CA TYR A 474 -34.93 20.48 -11.35
C TYR A 474 -33.89 20.01 -12.38
N ASP A 475 -33.03 19.11 -11.95
CA ASP A 475 -32.00 18.48 -12.78
C ASP A 475 -32.55 17.18 -13.40
N PRO A 476 -32.67 17.09 -14.74
CA PRO A 476 -33.20 15.90 -15.40
C PRO A 476 -32.40 14.62 -15.14
N GLU A 477 -31.07 14.71 -14.96
CA GLU A 477 -30.23 13.54 -14.71
C GLU A 477 -30.47 12.99 -13.31
N LEU A 478 -30.60 13.88 -12.31
CA LEU A 478 -30.90 13.48 -10.94
C LEU A 478 -32.31 12.89 -10.82
N LEU A 479 -33.28 13.44 -11.55
CA LEU A 479 -34.64 12.87 -11.60
C LEU A 479 -34.63 11.46 -12.19
N ALA A 480 -33.82 11.21 -13.23
CA ALA A 480 -33.74 9.92 -13.91
C ALA A 480 -33.00 8.83 -13.13
N HIS A 481 -31.92 9.20 -12.43
CA HIS A 481 -30.98 8.23 -11.84
C HIS A 481 -30.98 8.22 -10.31
N GLY A 482 -31.67 9.16 -9.68
CA GLY A 482 -31.66 9.39 -8.25
C GLY A 482 -30.63 10.42 -7.83
N ASP A 483 -30.80 10.98 -6.64
CA ASP A 483 -29.94 12.01 -6.07
C ASP A 483 -29.23 11.47 -4.83
N ARG A 484 -27.93 11.21 -4.98
CA ARG A 484 -27.02 10.70 -3.93
C ARG A 484 -26.21 11.79 -3.23
N ARG A 485 -26.45 13.07 -3.53
CA ARG A 485 -25.66 14.17 -2.94
C ARG A 485 -25.95 14.31 -1.44
N ASN A 486 -25.02 14.87 -0.68
CA ASN A 486 -25.26 15.19 0.73
C ASN A 486 -26.00 16.53 0.87
N VAL A 487 -27.27 16.56 0.47
CA VAL A 487 -28.17 17.73 0.56
C VAL A 487 -29.43 17.37 1.33
N GLY A 488 -30.03 18.36 1.99
CA GLY A 488 -31.30 18.16 2.69
C GLY A 488 -32.43 17.75 1.74
N ASP A 489 -33.42 17.03 2.26
CA ASP A 489 -34.46 16.40 1.44
C ASP A 489 -35.27 17.38 0.56
N ALA A 490 -35.45 18.62 1.04
CA ALA A 490 -36.13 19.68 0.29
C ALA A 490 -35.39 20.09 -1.02
N TYR A 491 -34.08 19.81 -1.11
CA TYR A 491 -33.23 20.16 -2.25
C TYR A 491 -32.93 18.97 -3.17
N ARG A 492 -33.55 17.81 -2.92
CA ARG A 492 -33.35 16.65 -3.78
C ARG A 492 -33.78 16.96 -5.19
N TYR A 493 -32.96 16.51 -6.13
CA TYR A 493 -33.13 16.70 -7.57
C TYR A 493 -32.98 18.16 -8.04
N TRP A 494 -32.65 19.11 -7.16
CA TRP A 494 -32.43 20.49 -7.60
C TRP A 494 -31.04 20.66 -8.23
N THR A 495 -30.94 21.54 -9.22
CA THR A 495 -29.64 21.98 -9.73
C THR A 495 -28.86 22.70 -8.63
N ARG A 496 -27.53 22.67 -8.72
CA ARG A 496 -26.66 23.34 -7.75
C ARG A 496 -26.97 24.83 -7.66
N GLU A 497 -27.21 25.46 -8.81
CA GLU A 497 -27.48 26.88 -8.97
C GLU A 497 -28.79 27.26 -8.28
N ALA A 498 -29.82 26.42 -8.41
CA ALA A 498 -31.09 26.62 -7.72
C ALA A 498 -30.95 26.51 -6.19
N ILE A 499 -30.14 25.57 -5.70
CA ILE A 499 -29.84 25.44 -4.27
C ILE A 499 -29.12 26.70 -3.78
N VAL A 500 -28.07 27.14 -4.47
CA VAL A 500 -27.33 28.35 -4.09
C VAL A 500 -28.26 29.57 -4.06
N ALA A 501 -29.09 29.76 -5.10
CA ALA A 501 -30.03 30.87 -5.16
C ALA A 501 -31.04 30.85 -4.01
N ASP A 502 -31.56 29.69 -3.62
CA ASP A 502 -32.48 29.57 -2.49
C ASP A 502 -31.80 29.85 -1.14
N LEU A 503 -30.57 29.35 -0.94
CA LEU A 503 -29.80 29.62 0.28
C LEU A 503 -29.49 31.11 0.40
N ASP A 504 -29.15 31.78 -0.71
CA ASP A 504 -28.81 33.22 -0.75
C ASP A 504 -29.96 34.13 -0.27
N LEU A 505 -31.21 33.68 -0.37
CA LEU A 505 -32.38 34.40 0.15
C LEU A 505 -32.41 34.47 1.68
N ARG A 506 -31.69 33.57 2.37
CA ARG A 506 -31.80 33.36 3.82
C ARG A 506 -30.46 33.35 4.55
N ARG A 507 -29.35 33.62 3.85
CA ARG A 507 -28.04 33.74 4.50
C ARG A 507 -28.05 34.82 5.56
N HIS A 508 -27.42 34.51 6.68
CA HIS A 508 -27.17 35.44 7.76
C HIS A 508 -26.05 36.42 7.38
N ASP A 509 -25.97 37.54 8.09
CA ASP A 509 -25.04 38.63 7.77
C ASP A 509 -23.64 38.48 8.39
N PHE A 510 -23.36 37.35 9.04
CA PHE A 510 -22.02 37.05 9.56
C PHE A 510 -21.19 36.31 8.51
N HIS A 511 -19.89 36.60 8.53
CA HIS A 511 -18.88 36.00 7.68
C HIS A 511 -17.93 35.15 8.52
N VAL A 512 -17.24 34.22 7.87
CA VAL A 512 -16.27 33.34 8.51
C VAL A 512 -14.95 33.46 7.78
N ALA A 513 -13.86 33.74 8.48
CA ALA A 513 -12.52 33.82 7.93
C ALA A 513 -11.59 32.80 8.60
N VAL A 514 -10.72 32.15 7.83
CA VAL A 514 -9.76 31.16 8.34
C VAL A 514 -8.37 31.43 7.78
N GLU A 515 -7.38 31.52 8.66
CA GLU A 515 -5.97 31.65 8.27
C GLU A 515 -5.39 30.31 7.76
N ASN A 516 -4.77 30.32 6.58
CA ASN A 516 -4.23 29.16 5.90
C ASN A 516 -2.75 29.36 5.51
N TRP A 517 -1.87 29.46 6.50
CA TRP A 517 -0.42 29.67 6.31
C TRP A 517 0.35 28.34 6.18
N GLY A 518 -0.21 27.25 6.74
CA GLY A 518 0.29 25.87 6.69
C GLY A 518 -0.71 24.89 6.07
N HIS A 519 -0.63 23.61 6.44
CA HIS A 519 -1.64 22.61 6.10
C HIS A 519 -2.60 22.44 7.28
N ASP A 520 -3.77 23.07 7.21
CA ASP A 520 -4.82 22.91 8.21
C ASP A 520 -5.90 21.93 7.70
N PHE A 521 -6.15 20.86 8.46
CA PHE A 521 -7.12 19.82 8.12
C PHE A 521 -8.57 20.24 8.43
N ASN A 522 -8.78 21.32 9.20
CA ASN A 522 -10.09 21.74 9.69
C ASN A 522 -10.83 22.69 8.75
N ILE A 523 -10.16 23.31 7.76
CA ILE A 523 -10.82 24.29 6.87
C ILE A 523 -12.09 23.70 6.24
N GLY A 524 -12.06 22.43 5.84
CA GLY A 524 -13.25 21.74 5.33
C GLY A 524 -14.40 21.63 6.33
N SER A 525 -14.14 21.28 7.59
CA SER A 525 -15.19 21.19 8.61
C SER A 525 -15.75 22.56 8.99
N VAL A 526 -14.91 23.61 8.98
CA VAL A 526 -15.35 25.00 9.14
C VAL A 526 -16.27 25.42 8.00
N VAL A 527 -15.91 25.08 6.75
CA VAL A 527 -16.74 25.37 5.57
C VAL A 527 -18.09 24.67 5.61
N ARG A 528 -18.10 23.40 6.01
CA ARG A 528 -19.33 22.63 6.23
C ARG A 528 -20.22 23.27 7.29
N THR A 529 -19.63 23.67 8.40
CA THR A 529 -20.37 24.30 9.51
C THR A 529 -20.92 25.66 9.13
N ALA A 530 -20.14 26.47 8.42
CA ALA A 530 -20.57 27.76 7.90
C ALA A 530 -21.70 27.63 6.87
N ASN A 531 -21.70 26.60 6.03
CA ASN A 531 -22.84 26.30 5.16
C ASN A 531 -24.08 25.89 5.96
N ALA A 532 -23.93 25.01 6.95
CA ALA A 532 -25.02 24.55 7.81
C ALA A 532 -25.68 25.69 8.61
N PHE A 533 -24.89 26.65 9.10
CA PHE A 533 -25.37 27.84 9.79
C PHE A 533 -25.65 29.03 8.85
N LEU A 534 -25.69 28.81 7.53
CA LEU A 534 -26.01 29.83 6.54
C LEU A 534 -25.19 31.13 6.66
N ALA A 535 -23.89 31.02 6.94
CA ALA A 535 -22.96 32.16 6.87
C ALA A 535 -23.01 32.82 5.49
N LYS A 536 -22.78 34.15 5.45
CA LYS A 536 -22.86 34.96 4.23
C LYS A 536 -21.84 34.53 3.19
N GLU A 537 -20.59 34.46 3.59
CA GLU A 537 -19.43 34.10 2.76
C GLU A 537 -18.30 33.60 3.67
N ILE A 538 -17.45 32.74 3.11
CA ILE A 538 -16.25 32.21 3.75
C ILE A 538 -15.01 32.85 3.12
N HIS A 539 -14.07 33.25 3.95
CA HIS A 539 -12.84 33.92 3.55
C HIS A 539 -11.65 33.02 3.90
N ILE A 540 -10.89 32.60 2.89
CA ILE A 540 -9.65 31.85 3.06
C ILE A 540 -8.49 32.82 2.95
N VAL A 541 -7.72 32.98 4.02
CA VAL A 541 -6.61 33.95 4.09
C VAL A 541 -5.27 33.21 3.92
N GLY A 542 -4.38 33.72 3.08
CA GLY A 542 -3.07 33.08 2.83
C GLY A 542 -3.10 32.16 1.63
N ARG A 543 -2.78 30.86 1.81
CA ARG A 543 -2.70 29.90 0.69
C ARG A 543 -4.09 29.69 0.05
N ARG A 544 -4.15 29.80 -1.28
CA ARG A 544 -5.40 29.59 -2.04
C ARG A 544 -5.92 28.14 -2.01
N ARG A 545 -5.02 27.16 -1.89
CA ARG A 545 -5.37 25.72 -1.84
C ARG A 545 -5.49 25.28 -0.38
N TRP A 546 -6.57 24.57 -0.08
CA TRP A 546 -6.91 24.07 1.25
C TRP A 546 -7.56 22.67 1.16
N ASN A 547 -7.59 21.93 2.27
CA ASN A 547 -8.10 20.55 2.29
C ASN A 547 -9.64 20.52 2.32
N ARG A 548 -10.25 20.13 1.19
CA ARG A 548 -11.71 20.08 1.03
C ARG A 548 -12.39 18.83 1.60
N ARG A 549 -11.64 17.82 2.05
CA ARG A 549 -12.22 16.54 2.49
C ARG A 549 -13.29 16.71 3.58
N GLY A 550 -13.01 17.53 4.59
CA GLY A 550 -13.97 17.79 5.68
C GLY A 550 -15.23 18.57 5.25
N ALA A 551 -15.22 19.19 4.06
CA ALA A 551 -16.37 19.93 3.55
C ALA A 551 -17.47 18.99 3.01
N MET A 552 -17.18 17.73 2.68
CA MET A 552 -18.16 16.80 2.11
C MET A 552 -18.92 17.41 0.92
N VAL A 553 -18.20 18.13 0.05
CA VAL A 553 -18.72 18.79 -1.16
C VAL A 553 -19.66 19.98 -0.87
N THR A 554 -19.88 20.36 0.41
CA THR A 554 -20.74 21.52 0.75
C THR A 554 -20.13 22.85 0.33
N ASP A 555 -18.82 22.90 0.07
CA ASP A 555 -18.13 24.07 -0.49
C ASP A 555 -18.72 24.49 -1.84
N ARG A 556 -19.35 23.57 -2.58
CA ARG A 556 -20.05 23.89 -3.83
C ARG A 556 -21.30 24.75 -3.62
N TYR A 557 -21.92 24.74 -2.44
CA TYR A 557 -23.15 25.48 -2.13
C TYR A 557 -22.91 26.72 -1.27
N GLN A 558 -21.66 27.15 -1.13
CA GLN A 558 -21.25 28.27 -0.29
C GLN A 558 -20.36 29.23 -1.08
N HIS A 559 -20.47 30.52 -0.80
CA HIS A 559 -19.59 31.54 -1.33
C HIS A 559 -18.24 31.47 -0.62
N VAL A 560 -17.16 31.33 -1.38
CA VAL A 560 -15.78 31.23 -0.86
C VAL A 560 -14.90 32.26 -1.57
N ARG A 561 -14.40 33.21 -0.80
CA ARG A 561 -13.46 34.25 -1.22
C ARG A 561 -12.06 33.92 -0.75
N HIS A 562 -11.07 34.23 -1.58
CA HIS A 562 -9.66 34.09 -1.24
C HIS A 562 -9.03 35.47 -1.02
N HIS A 563 -8.25 35.58 0.05
CA HIS A 563 -7.41 36.74 0.38
C HIS A 563 -5.94 36.28 0.40
N PRO A 564 -5.02 36.96 -0.29
CA PRO A 564 -3.60 36.58 -0.30
C PRO A 564 -2.94 36.69 1.07
N ASP A 565 -3.40 37.63 1.91
CA ASP A 565 -2.88 37.89 3.25
C ASP A 565 -3.92 38.55 4.17
N THR A 566 -3.56 38.74 5.44
CA THR A 566 -4.43 39.32 6.46
C THR A 566 -4.78 40.78 6.14
N SER A 567 -3.85 41.55 5.58
CA SER A 567 -4.09 42.95 5.19
C SER A 567 -5.19 43.10 4.12
N ASP A 568 -5.27 42.17 3.17
CA ASP A 568 -6.33 42.16 2.15
C ASP A 568 -7.69 41.83 2.75
N LEU A 569 -7.76 40.90 3.72
CA LEU A 569 -9.00 40.62 4.46
C LEU A 569 -9.45 41.85 5.26
N THR A 570 -8.52 42.53 5.97
CA THR A 570 -8.86 43.65 6.84
C THR A 570 -9.30 44.87 6.03
N ALA A 571 -8.65 45.13 4.89
CA ALA A 571 -9.07 46.16 3.94
C ALA A 571 -10.48 45.90 3.39
N TRP A 572 -10.76 44.65 3.01
CA TRP A 572 -12.10 44.24 2.56
C TRP A 572 -13.15 44.40 3.67
N ALA A 573 -12.87 43.91 4.88
CA ALA A 573 -13.80 44.00 6.00
C ALA A 573 -14.10 45.45 6.39
N ALA A 574 -13.09 46.33 6.35
CA ALA A 574 -13.26 47.76 6.58
C ALA A 574 -14.15 48.42 5.50
N ALA A 575 -13.97 48.06 4.23
CA ALA A 575 -14.80 48.58 3.14
C ALA A 575 -16.28 48.16 3.26
N GLU A 576 -16.54 46.96 3.77
CA GLU A 576 -17.90 46.44 4.01
C GLU A 576 -18.51 46.89 5.36
N GLY A 577 -17.72 47.59 6.18
CA GLY A 577 -18.11 48.03 7.53
C GLY A 577 -18.33 46.86 8.49
N LEU A 578 -17.54 45.79 8.38
CA LEU A 578 -17.64 44.57 9.18
C LEU A 578 -16.53 44.49 10.23
N PRO A 579 -16.84 44.52 11.54
CA PRO A 579 -15.85 44.28 12.58
C PRO A 579 -15.34 42.84 12.52
N ILE A 580 -14.02 42.66 12.63
CA ILE A 580 -13.38 41.35 12.75
C ILE A 580 -13.36 40.94 14.22
N ILE A 581 -13.82 39.73 14.50
CA ILE A 581 -13.83 39.11 15.83
C ILE A 581 -12.92 37.89 15.78
N GLY A 582 -11.78 37.97 16.46
CA GLY A 582 -10.86 36.84 16.54
C GLY A 582 -11.39 35.78 17.51
N ILE A 583 -11.31 34.49 17.14
CA ILE A 583 -11.64 33.38 18.04
C ILE A 583 -10.37 32.61 18.36
N ASP A 584 -9.82 32.85 19.56
CA ASP A 584 -8.60 32.22 20.03
C ASP A 584 -8.42 32.37 21.55
N ASN A 585 -7.59 31.52 22.17
CA ASN A 585 -7.30 31.52 23.61
C ASN A 585 -6.07 32.37 23.99
N LEU A 586 -5.80 33.42 23.23
CA LEU A 586 -4.63 34.28 23.38
C LEU A 586 -4.77 35.26 24.57
N PRO A 587 -3.64 35.74 25.15
CA PRO A 587 -3.70 36.71 26.25
C PRO A 587 -4.53 37.95 25.88
N GLY A 588 -5.47 38.32 26.76
CA GLY A 588 -6.40 39.44 26.54
C GLY A 588 -7.75 39.04 25.94
N ALA A 589 -7.95 37.77 25.56
CA ALA A 589 -9.23 37.30 25.05
C ALA A 589 -10.32 37.31 26.13
N VAL A 590 -11.56 37.68 25.74
CA VAL A 590 -12.72 37.66 26.62
C VAL A 590 -13.51 36.36 26.47
N PRO A 591 -14.19 35.84 27.52
CA PRO A 591 -14.97 34.61 27.39
C PRO A 591 -16.14 34.79 26.42
N LEU A 592 -16.24 33.90 25.43
CA LEU A 592 -17.29 33.92 24.41
C LEU A 592 -18.68 33.80 25.04
N GLU A 593 -18.82 32.98 26.09
CA GLU A 593 -20.10 32.72 26.77
C GLU A 593 -20.68 33.96 27.46
N ARG A 594 -19.86 34.99 27.68
CA ARG A 594 -20.26 36.27 28.32
C ARG A 594 -20.22 37.44 27.35
N THR A 595 -19.92 37.19 26.08
CA THR A 595 -19.70 38.21 25.07
C THR A 595 -20.80 38.20 24.05
N VAL A 596 -21.36 39.37 23.76
CA VAL A 596 -22.35 39.54 22.69
C VAL A 596 -21.60 39.82 21.38
N LEU A 597 -21.57 38.84 20.48
CA LEU A 597 -21.01 39.00 19.14
C LEU A 597 -21.84 40.02 18.33
N PRO A 598 -21.24 40.88 17.49
CA PRO A 598 -22.01 41.77 16.62
C PRO A 598 -22.85 41.00 15.58
N ARG A 599 -24.03 41.52 15.24
CA ARG A 599 -24.89 40.90 14.21
C ARG A 599 -24.19 40.81 12.84
N ARG A 600 -23.55 41.89 12.41
CA ARG A 600 -22.73 41.93 11.20
C ARG A 600 -21.27 41.90 11.61
N CYS A 601 -20.55 40.80 11.36
CA CYS A 601 -19.15 40.65 11.71
C CYS A 601 -18.45 39.60 10.85
N VAL A 602 -17.12 39.58 10.91
CA VAL A 602 -16.28 38.47 10.44
C VAL A 602 -15.76 37.71 11.65
N LEU A 603 -16.12 36.43 11.78
CA LEU A 603 -15.53 35.53 12.76
C LEU A 603 -14.23 34.97 12.18
N LEU A 604 -13.09 35.41 12.72
CA LEU A 604 -11.75 35.05 12.25
C LEU A 604 -11.14 33.95 13.12
N PHE A 605 -10.74 32.85 12.49
CA PHE A 605 -10.13 31.69 13.12
C PHE A 605 -8.66 31.58 12.71
N GLY A 606 -7.81 31.44 13.72
CA GLY A 606 -6.38 31.20 13.53
C GLY A 606 -6.09 29.78 13.06
N GLN A 607 -4.84 29.54 12.69
CA GLN A 607 -4.38 28.22 12.24
C GLN A 607 -4.20 27.28 13.45
N GLU A 608 -4.52 25.99 13.26
CA GLU A 608 -4.26 24.97 14.29
C GLU A 608 -2.78 24.91 14.69
N GLY A 609 -2.51 25.09 15.99
CA GLY A 609 -1.16 25.19 16.54
C GLY A 609 -0.83 26.61 17.01
N PRO A 610 -0.40 27.53 16.12
CA PRO A 610 0.03 28.87 16.51
C PRO A 610 -1.12 29.82 16.86
N GLY A 611 -2.35 29.51 16.43
CA GLY A 611 -3.50 30.39 16.61
C GLY A 611 -3.52 31.54 15.58
N LEU A 612 -4.12 32.66 15.96
CA LEU A 612 -4.19 33.89 15.19
C LEU A 612 -2.81 34.55 15.10
N THR A 613 -2.47 35.01 13.90
CA THR A 613 -1.28 35.85 13.70
C THR A 613 -1.38 37.15 14.51
N GLU A 614 -0.22 37.75 14.82
CA GLU A 614 -0.15 39.03 15.53
C GLU A 614 -0.88 40.14 14.75
N GLU A 615 -0.69 40.17 13.42
CA GLU A 615 -1.40 41.08 12.52
C GLU A 615 -2.93 40.89 12.58
N ALA A 616 -3.41 39.63 12.55
CA ALA A 616 -4.84 39.34 12.69
C ALA A 616 -5.40 39.79 14.04
N ARG A 617 -4.60 39.69 15.10
CA ARG A 617 -4.98 40.13 16.44
C ARG A 617 -5.08 41.64 16.53
N ASP A 618 -4.13 42.37 15.96
CA ASP A 618 -4.10 43.84 16.00
C ASP A 618 -5.28 44.47 15.24
N HIS A 619 -5.77 43.79 14.21
CA HIS A 619 -6.93 44.22 13.45
C HIS A 619 -8.27 43.67 13.98
N ALA A 620 -8.25 42.73 14.92
CA ALA A 620 -9.47 42.24 15.54
C ALA A 620 -10.04 43.31 16.48
N SER A 621 -11.31 43.67 16.27
CA SER A 621 -12.04 44.58 17.16
C SER A 621 -12.19 44.01 18.58
N MET A 622 -12.21 42.68 18.68
CA MET A 622 -12.08 41.94 19.93
C MET A 622 -11.64 40.50 19.65
N VAL A 623 -11.04 39.87 20.66
CA VAL A 623 -10.71 38.44 20.63
C VAL A 623 -11.52 37.72 21.70
N CYS A 624 -12.23 36.67 21.30
CA CYS A 624 -13.02 35.84 22.18
C CYS A 624 -12.37 34.46 22.35
N SER A 625 -12.40 33.93 23.56
CA SER A 625 -11.96 32.57 23.87
C SER A 625 -13.12 31.74 24.38
N ILE A 626 -13.15 30.44 24.06
CA ILE A 626 -14.16 29.51 24.57
C ILE A 626 -13.68 28.97 25.91
N ALA A 627 -14.53 29.02 26.93
CA ALA A 627 -14.16 28.59 28.28
C ALA A 627 -13.86 27.08 28.31
N GLN A 628 -12.70 26.73 28.87
CA GLN A 628 -12.25 25.35 29.01
C GLN A 628 -12.06 25.00 30.49
N PHE A 629 -12.55 23.82 30.89
CA PHE A 629 -12.51 23.33 32.28
C PHE A 629 -11.66 22.05 32.44
N GLY A 630 -11.08 21.55 31.34
CA GLY A 630 -10.25 20.34 31.30
C GLY A 630 -8.75 20.61 31.31
N SER A 631 -7.95 19.57 31.07
CA SER A 631 -6.49 19.60 31.10
C SER A 631 -5.82 20.01 29.78
N THR A 632 -6.59 20.20 28.71
CA THR A 632 -6.09 20.58 27.38
C THR A 632 -5.83 22.07 27.27
N ARG A 633 -4.84 22.47 26.46
CA ARG A 633 -4.52 23.89 26.23
C ARG A 633 -5.54 24.59 25.34
N SER A 634 -6.04 23.90 24.33
CA SER A 634 -7.03 24.40 23.37
C SER A 634 -7.94 23.27 22.89
N ILE A 635 -9.08 23.66 22.32
CA ILE A 635 -9.97 22.76 21.56
C ILE A 635 -9.62 22.81 20.06
N ASN A 636 -10.07 21.82 19.30
CA ASN A 636 -9.89 21.78 17.85
C ASN A 636 -10.48 23.03 17.17
N ALA A 637 -9.79 23.58 16.16
CA ALA A 637 -10.19 24.81 15.48
C ALA A 637 -11.56 24.71 14.79
N GLY A 638 -11.90 23.55 14.21
CA GLY A 638 -13.22 23.30 13.63
C GLY A 638 -14.33 23.30 14.69
N ALA A 639 -14.08 22.69 15.85
CA ALA A 639 -15.00 22.71 16.99
C ALA A 639 -15.18 24.13 17.56
N ALA A 640 -14.09 24.89 17.68
CA ALA A 640 -14.14 26.29 18.09
C ALA A 640 -14.99 27.13 17.13
N ALA A 641 -14.84 26.90 15.82
CA ALA A 641 -15.63 27.56 14.80
C ALA A 641 -17.12 27.22 14.89
N ALA A 642 -17.46 25.96 15.13
CA ALA A 642 -18.84 25.54 15.34
C ALA A 642 -19.47 26.24 16.56
N ILE A 643 -18.75 26.31 17.69
CA ILE A 643 -19.24 26.96 18.91
C ILE A 643 -19.43 28.47 18.69
N ALA A 644 -18.46 29.14 18.05
CA ALA A 644 -18.55 30.58 17.77
C ALA A 644 -19.71 30.93 16.82
N MET A 645 -19.88 30.19 15.74
CA MET A 645 -21.01 30.38 14.83
C MET A 645 -22.34 30.07 15.53
N HIS A 646 -22.40 29.00 16.33
CA HIS A 646 -23.61 28.66 17.07
C HIS A 646 -23.97 29.71 18.13
N ALA A 647 -22.99 30.31 18.80
CA ALA A 647 -23.22 31.42 19.73
C ALA A 647 -23.84 32.64 19.01
N TRP A 648 -23.43 32.92 17.77
CA TRP A 648 -24.09 33.93 16.93
C TRP A 648 -25.52 33.52 16.57
N VAL A 649 -25.72 32.27 16.13
CA VAL A 649 -27.04 31.71 15.73
C VAL A 649 -28.04 31.78 16.89
N GLN A 650 -27.64 31.35 18.10
CA GLN A 650 -28.49 31.41 19.29
C GLN A 650 -29.05 32.81 19.57
N ARG A 651 -28.32 33.86 19.17
CA ARG A 651 -28.72 35.23 19.42
C ARG A 651 -29.57 35.84 18.31
N TYR A 652 -29.25 35.54 17.05
CA TYR A 652 -29.74 36.32 15.91
C TYR A 652 -30.54 35.52 14.89
N ALA A 653 -30.44 34.19 14.87
CA ALA A 653 -31.19 33.36 13.93
C ALA A 653 -32.61 33.10 14.46
N ASP A 654 -33.57 33.09 13.55
CA ASP A 654 -34.94 32.65 13.84
C ASP A 654 -34.96 31.11 13.86
N VAL A 655 -35.00 30.52 15.04
CA VAL A 655 -35.04 29.06 15.21
C VAL A 655 -36.49 28.56 15.06
N PRO A 656 -36.82 27.72 14.07
CA PRO A 656 -38.17 27.21 13.89
C PRO A 656 -38.56 26.25 15.03
N GLU A 657 -39.85 26.23 15.37
CA GLU A 657 -40.43 25.28 16.34
C GLU A 657 -40.18 23.82 15.91
N PRO A 658 -39.92 22.89 16.86
CA PRO A 658 -39.66 21.50 16.53
C PRO A 658 -40.80 20.88 15.70
N GLY A 659 -40.49 20.43 14.48
CA GLY A 659 -41.45 19.79 13.56
C GLY A 659 -41.88 20.63 12.37
N ALA A 660 -41.58 21.94 12.35
CA ALA A 660 -41.70 22.75 11.14
C ALA A 660 -40.48 22.51 10.24
N GLY A 661 -40.62 21.63 9.23
CA GLY A 661 -39.57 21.41 8.24
C GLY A 661 -39.09 22.72 7.60
N PRO A 662 -37.83 22.78 7.10
CA PRO A 662 -37.27 23.97 6.48
C PRO A 662 -38.05 24.29 5.20
N GLY A 663 -39.00 25.22 5.30
CA GLY A 663 -39.87 25.61 4.18
C GLY A 663 -41.28 26.11 4.52
N SER A 664 -41.74 26.03 5.78
CA SER A 664 -43.13 26.42 6.13
C SER A 664 -43.33 27.90 6.52
N GLY A 665 -42.30 28.74 6.45
CA GLY A 665 -42.36 30.13 6.91
C GLY A 665 -42.29 31.19 5.81
N ALA A 666 -43.31 31.31 4.96
CA ALA A 666 -43.48 32.50 4.13
C ALA A 666 -44.97 32.75 3.79
N GLY A 667 -45.66 33.43 4.70
CA GLY A 667 -46.91 34.12 4.42
C GLY A 667 -46.85 35.50 5.08
N PRO A 668 -47.17 36.61 4.38
CA PRO A 668 -47.06 37.93 4.95
C PRO A 668 -48.16 38.12 6.01
N ARG A 669 -47.80 38.05 7.30
CA ARG A 669 -48.71 38.52 8.35
C ARG A 669 -48.72 40.04 8.32
N SER A 670 -49.73 40.58 7.67
CA SER A 670 -50.15 41.98 7.73
C SER A 670 -50.15 42.46 9.19
N ARG A 671 -49.35 43.47 9.51
CA ARG A 671 -49.49 44.22 10.76
C ARG A 671 -50.82 44.96 10.73
N GLY A 672 -51.82 44.40 11.39
CA GLY A 672 -53.03 45.12 11.77
C GLY A 672 -52.70 46.12 12.87
N THR A 673 -52.89 47.40 12.57
CA THR A 673 -53.07 48.46 13.55
C THR A 673 -54.37 48.26 14.32
N ALA A 674 -54.33 48.35 15.66
CA ALA A 674 -55.29 49.08 16.53
C ALA A 674 -55.28 48.53 17.96
N GLY A 675 -55.22 49.43 18.95
CA GLY A 675 -55.46 49.17 20.36
C GLY A 675 -54.44 49.80 21.26
#